data_AF-A0A951GI87-F1
#
_entry.id   AF-A0A951GI87-F1
#
_cell.length_a   1.000
_cell.length_b   1.000
_cell.length_c   1.000
_cell.angle_alpha   90.00
_cell.angle_beta   90.00
_cell.angle_gamma   90.00
#
_symmetry.space_group_name_H-M   'P 1'
#
loop_
_entity.id
_entity.type
_entity.pdbx_description
1 polymer ?
#
loop_
_entity_poly.entity_id
_entity_poly.type
_entity_poly.pdbx_seq_one_letter_code
_entity_poly.pdbx_strand_id
1 'polypeptide(L)'
;MTPYRFELTALTKNGGPLTKRISITENGALLSSGSHCVMTIGQAFRLPLADIGALAEVIDRLKPENAIALGRLRPGLQDRTLILTQFRLASADPAQTAIARTKEHFRYEPEQPALALLDFDQKGMPAEVAERINRLGGFEQAVASVLPSIGLVGRLTRASTSAGLYRTDTGMTFPGSGGLHCYLGIRDGGDLERFLNDLHCRLFTAGFGWLTVSKGGQLLERSIIDRVVGSPERLVFEGPPILVPPLAQDAEARRPIAVEGGLLDTVAACPPLTILETSDYQATRTRQAAMLSTEVESARANFIRQQGARIAERTGMSSARAARIVERQSAGVLLPDVILPFDDPELQGVTVGDVLADPERYVDETLADPLEGIDYGRCKAKIMRRASGELWIHSFAHGRTTYELKPDFAAVQAVLHAARPDDAADTFVRISLAADLTASEIERLLEIAARKGGGKRTLQSMLKMARAEAAKANAKQRHEQQLAERCDPRPRVPAPAPDSEWLPVVELLNAVHGRSRADEPPMRNRNGDLVQIRSSSTPSLHMLASGDNVELPPPSQMQIYTLTEPEVAEVIERHIEFGQDTREGWRPVHLGAQFVRHFANRSDGALPIVTGIASLAIVLPDGQLLRARGFDRDSGIVFRIPAAVKLPEPGKCDGLAAAMAMDFLINQWLVDVATDYPGKCILIACALTIIERMALPERPAFFVTAGQRGGGKTTVLHMVATAVLGARAAAAAWSPNDEERRKALFAYLGAGLPFLVWDNIPLGAAINCASIEKALTTETYSDRVLGESRHLEVPAYTIMAFTGNNVTARGDMASRSLSVRLNIDRTDPENREFEHADPIAWTEQHRVEILSALYTILLANPRFAEVNKTPRETRFKAWWHLVGAAVEYAAQQHAEREQNSANRPLSAPSPCSATPIRFRDLFLDGEADDEVQSALIVVLETLRTRFGTWTFQASDIAQFAGDMDPEAIDFRAALELASGKVLPIITSTTIAWRLKAIKDRPVDVVEQTLVLRFAADKRQGGYYSVSTLEGGKPRGILGVQD
;
A
#
# COMPACT_ATOMS: atom_id res chain seq x y z
N MET A 1 34.90 -10.73 -24.58
CA MET A 1 33.85 -9.84 -25.09
C MET A 1 33.85 -9.95 -26.60
N THR A 2 32.71 -10.25 -27.21
CA THR A 2 32.58 -10.22 -28.67
C THR A 2 32.80 -8.78 -29.13
N PRO A 3 33.68 -8.48 -30.10
CA PRO A 3 33.87 -7.11 -30.56
C PRO A 3 32.57 -6.63 -31.23
N TYR A 4 31.94 -5.62 -30.64
CA TYR A 4 30.74 -4.99 -31.19
C TYR A 4 31.17 -3.79 -32.04
N ARG A 5 30.64 -3.67 -33.26
CA ARG A 5 30.95 -2.54 -34.15
C ARG A 5 29.76 -1.60 -34.23
N PHE A 6 30.03 -0.31 -34.18
CA PHE A 6 29.03 0.72 -34.47
C PHE A 6 29.16 1.15 -35.94
N GLU A 7 28.07 1.62 -36.53
CA GLU A 7 28.11 2.34 -37.80
C GLU A 7 27.30 3.62 -37.63
N LEU A 8 27.92 4.75 -37.94
CA LEU A 8 27.27 6.06 -37.95
C LEU A 8 27.61 6.80 -39.26
N THR A 9 27.07 7.99 -39.44
CA THR A 9 27.28 8.76 -40.67
C THR A 9 28.07 10.03 -40.40
N ALA A 10 29.22 10.19 -41.05
CA ALA A 10 29.98 11.43 -41.06
C ALA A 10 29.46 12.35 -42.18
N LEU A 11 29.34 13.64 -41.89
CA LEU A 11 28.75 14.64 -42.80
C LEU A 11 29.71 15.80 -43.00
N THR A 12 29.90 16.20 -44.25
CA THR A 12 30.77 17.34 -44.63
C THR A 12 29.98 18.31 -45.48
N LYS A 13 29.92 19.59 -45.08
CA LYS A 13 29.26 20.63 -45.85
C LYS A 13 30.16 21.18 -46.95
N ASN A 14 29.59 21.45 -48.12
CA ASN A 14 30.28 22.16 -49.20
C ASN A 14 30.09 23.68 -49.03
N GLY A 15 31.18 24.45 -49.02
CA GLY A 15 31.11 25.91 -49.10
C GLY A 15 30.72 26.65 -47.82
N GLY A 16 31.20 26.21 -46.65
CA GLY A 16 31.07 26.95 -45.39
C GLY A 16 31.04 26.06 -44.15
N PRO A 17 31.00 26.64 -42.94
CA PRO A 17 31.01 25.88 -41.70
C PRO A 17 29.69 25.13 -41.49
N LEU A 18 29.79 23.98 -40.83
CA LEU A 18 28.70 23.18 -40.26
C LEU A 18 28.84 23.13 -38.74
N THR A 19 29.15 24.28 -38.14
CA THR A 19 29.33 24.47 -36.70
C THR A 19 28.88 25.86 -36.29
N LYS A 20 28.72 26.10 -34.99
CA LYS A 20 28.26 27.39 -34.44
C LYS A 20 29.33 28.47 -34.61
N ARG A 21 28.90 29.69 -34.91
CA ARG A 21 29.74 30.89 -34.80
C ARG A 21 29.44 31.58 -33.47
N ILE A 22 30.47 31.83 -32.67
CA ILE A 22 30.32 32.39 -31.32
C ILE A 22 31.12 33.69 -31.21
N SER A 23 30.46 34.75 -30.73
CA SER A 23 31.02 36.08 -30.54
C SER A 23 30.55 36.70 -29.22
N ILE A 24 31.13 37.86 -28.86
CA ILE A 24 30.74 38.64 -27.69
C ILE A 24 29.96 39.88 -28.19
N THR A 25 28.83 40.20 -27.56
CA THR A 25 28.05 41.40 -27.86
C THR A 25 28.68 42.66 -27.24
N GLU A 26 28.22 43.85 -27.65
CA GLU A 26 28.66 45.13 -27.05
C GLU A 26 28.44 45.18 -25.53
N ASN A 27 27.43 44.46 -25.03
CA ASN A 27 27.10 44.36 -23.61
C ASN A 27 27.90 43.27 -22.87
N GLY A 28 28.89 42.64 -23.52
CA GLY A 28 29.75 41.61 -22.92
C GLY A 28 29.15 40.20 -22.84
N ALA A 29 27.97 39.95 -23.42
CA ALA A 29 27.30 38.64 -23.39
C ALA A 29 27.71 37.74 -24.57
N LEU A 30 27.65 36.42 -24.39
CA LEU A 30 27.89 35.46 -25.48
C LEU A 30 26.73 35.43 -26.48
N LEU A 31 27.05 35.60 -27.76
CA LEU A 31 26.14 35.39 -28.88
C LEU A 31 26.59 34.15 -29.66
N SER A 32 25.80 33.08 -29.59
CA SER A 32 26.01 31.86 -30.36
C SER A 32 25.04 31.81 -31.54
N SER A 33 25.53 32.04 -32.75
CA SER A 33 24.74 31.97 -33.98
C SER A 33 24.92 30.64 -34.70
N GLY A 34 23.79 29.97 -34.95
CA GLY A 34 23.70 28.77 -35.78
C GLY A 34 23.18 29.04 -37.20
N SER A 35 23.06 30.31 -37.62
CA SER A 35 22.48 30.68 -38.92
C SER A 35 23.20 30.04 -40.11
N HIS A 36 24.50 29.78 -39.97
CA HIS A 36 25.31 29.13 -40.99
C HIS A 36 25.33 27.59 -40.89
N CYS A 37 24.72 26.99 -39.85
CA CYS A 37 24.69 25.53 -39.63
C CYS A 37 23.67 24.79 -40.50
N VAL A 38 23.27 25.37 -41.63
CA VAL A 38 22.37 24.74 -42.61
C VAL A 38 23.22 24.06 -43.69
N MET A 39 22.92 22.80 -44.00
CA MET A 39 23.59 22.01 -45.02
C MET A 39 22.73 21.95 -46.29
N THR A 40 22.94 22.91 -47.19
CA THR A 40 22.23 22.98 -48.47
C THR A 40 22.81 22.00 -49.50
N ILE A 41 24.13 21.82 -49.47
CA ILE A 41 24.89 20.83 -50.24
C ILE A 41 25.97 20.24 -49.34
N GLY A 42 26.18 18.94 -49.38
CA GLY A 42 27.24 18.27 -48.63
C GLY A 42 27.48 16.84 -49.08
N GLN A 43 28.25 16.10 -48.30
CA GLN A 43 28.53 14.68 -48.52
C GLN A 43 28.30 13.89 -47.23
N ALA A 44 27.72 12.72 -47.37
CA ALA A 44 27.55 11.73 -46.30
C ALA A 44 28.50 10.55 -46.53
N PHE A 45 29.14 10.09 -45.46
CA PHE A 45 30.07 8.97 -45.47
C PHE A 45 29.66 7.96 -44.40
N ARG A 46 29.60 6.67 -44.77
CA ARG A 46 29.50 5.60 -43.77
C ARG A 46 30.76 5.60 -42.90
N LEU A 47 30.56 5.54 -41.60
CA LEU A 47 31.64 5.54 -40.62
C LEU A 47 31.51 4.30 -39.71
N PRO A 48 32.16 3.18 -40.06
CA PRO A 48 32.26 2.03 -39.18
C PRO A 48 33.25 2.33 -38.05
N LEU A 49 32.87 2.00 -36.82
CA LEU A 49 33.68 2.17 -35.62
C LEU A 49 33.85 0.82 -34.92
N ALA A 50 35.09 0.53 -34.52
CA ALA A 50 35.42 -0.72 -33.82
C ALA A 50 34.95 -0.74 -32.37
N ASP A 51 34.96 0.43 -31.72
CA ASP A 51 34.65 0.64 -30.30
C ASP A 51 34.40 2.14 -30.04
N ILE A 52 34.31 2.52 -28.76
CA ILE A 52 34.09 3.91 -28.34
C ILE A 52 35.38 4.72 -28.38
N GLY A 53 36.55 4.10 -28.19
CA GLY A 53 37.84 4.73 -28.45
C GLY A 53 37.93 5.28 -29.88
N ALA A 54 37.49 4.50 -30.88
CA ALA A 54 37.45 4.93 -32.28
C ALA A 54 36.53 6.15 -32.50
N LEU A 55 35.44 6.28 -31.74
CA LEU A 55 34.61 7.49 -31.78
C LEU A 55 35.37 8.72 -31.28
N ALA A 56 36.16 8.58 -30.20
CA ALA A 56 36.98 9.67 -29.68
C ALA A 56 37.97 10.19 -30.71
N GLU A 57 38.67 9.29 -31.41
CA GLU A 57 39.63 9.65 -32.44
C GLU A 57 38.97 10.39 -33.62
N VAL A 58 37.78 9.95 -34.03
CA VAL A 58 37.01 10.61 -35.10
C VAL A 58 36.62 12.02 -34.66
N ILE A 59 35.99 12.13 -33.47
CA ILE A 59 35.49 13.40 -32.93
C ILE A 59 36.61 14.44 -32.81
N ASP A 60 37.81 14.01 -32.39
CA ASP A 60 38.97 14.88 -32.22
C ASP A 60 39.52 15.43 -33.55
N ARG A 61 39.29 14.72 -34.66
CA ARG A 61 39.75 15.11 -36.02
C ARG A 61 38.73 15.92 -36.82
N LEU A 62 37.53 16.14 -36.30
CA LEU A 62 36.49 16.89 -37.01
C LEU A 62 36.87 18.36 -37.20
N LYS A 63 36.60 18.89 -38.39
CA LYS A 63 36.80 20.29 -38.76
C LYS A 63 35.50 21.10 -38.63
N PRO A 64 35.54 22.45 -38.68
CA PRO A 64 34.34 23.30 -38.61
C PRO A 64 33.24 22.98 -39.64
N GLU A 65 33.60 22.40 -40.78
CA GLU A 65 32.70 21.96 -41.86
C GLU A 65 32.11 20.55 -41.67
N ASN A 66 32.52 19.83 -40.61
CA ASN A 66 32.07 18.47 -40.33
C ASN A 66 31.03 18.39 -39.21
N ALA A 67 30.16 17.39 -39.29
CA ALA A 67 29.26 16.95 -38.23
C ALA A 67 29.08 15.43 -38.31
N ILE A 68 28.48 14.83 -37.28
CA ILE A 68 28.09 13.42 -37.29
C ILE A 68 26.58 13.28 -37.17
N ALA A 69 26.04 12.19 -37.69
CA ALA A 69 24.68 11.72 -37.43
C ALA A 69 24.78 10.29 -36.90
N LEU A 70 24.06 9.98 -35.81
CA LEU A 70 24.17 8.71 -35.10
C LEU A 70 23.47 7.55 -35.81
N GLY A 71 22.53 7.86 -36.71
CA GLY A 71 21.95 6.89 -37.62
C GLY A 71 22.92 6.48 -38.72
N ARG A 72 22.76 5.25 -39.20
CA ARG A 72 23.47 4.75 -40.37
C ARG A 72 22.70 5.06 -41.64
N LEU A 73 23.41 5.14 -42.76
CA LEU A 73 22.78 5.22 -44.08
C LEU A 73 22.01 3.92 -44.37
N ARG A 74 20.81 4.01 -44.94
CA ARG A 74 20.03 2.82 -45.30
C ARG A 74 20.82 1.89 -46.24
N PRO A 75 20.58 0.56 -46.22
CA PRO A 75 21.15 -0.36 -47.21
C PRO A 75 20.80 0.05 -48.64
N GLY A 76 21.72 -0.21 -49.58
CA GLY A 76 21.57 0.14 -50.99
C GLY A 76 22.09 1.53 -51.38
N LEU A 77 22.45 2.39 -50.41
CA LEU A 77 23.19 3.63 -50.67
C LEU A 77 24.70 3.38 -50.68
N GLN A 78 25.41 4.09 -51.55
CA GLN A 78 26.88 4.08 -51.65
C GLN A 78 27.53 4.58 -50.35
N ASP A 79 28.74 4.11 -50.07
CA ASP A 79 29.51 4.51 -48.88
C ASP A 79 29.77 6.02 -48.81
N ARG A 80 29.83 6.67 -49.98
CA ARG A 80 29.87 8.12 -50.13
C ARG A 80 28.69 8.57 -50.98
N THR A 81 27.82 9.41 -50.43
CA THR A 81 26.61 9.89 -51.13
C THR A 81 26.50 11.41 -51.04
N LEU A 82 26.04 12.06 -52.12
CA LEU A 82 25.81 13.51 -52.16
C LEU A 82 24.55 13.86 -51.35
N ILE A 83 24.64 14.90 -50.51
CA ILE A 83 23.51 15.45 -49.77
C ILE A 83 23.03 16.74 -50.43
N LEU A 84 21.74 16.80 -50.74
CA LEU A 84 21.03 17.98 -51.23
C LEU A 84 19.82 18.29 -50.36
N THR A 85 19.31 19.52 -50.42
CA THR A 85 17.97 19.81 -49.88
C THR A 85 16.91 19.08 -50.71
N GLN A 86 15.75 18.80 -50.14
CA GLN A 86 14.63 18.17 -50.88
C GLN A 86 14.29 18.95 -52.16
N PHE A 87 14.26 20.29 -52.07
CA PHE A 87 14.04 21.16 -53.23
C PHE A 87 15.06 20.93 -54.35
N ARG A 88 16.36 20.88 -54.02
CA ARG A 88 17.42 20.65 -55.01
C ARG A 88 17.45 19.23 -55.54
N LEU A 89 17.01 18.27 -54.73
CA LEU A 89 16.90 16.87 -55.14
C LEU A 89 15.81 16.68 -56.21
N ALA A 90 14.71 17.43 -56.13
CA ALA A 90 13.62 17.36 -57.11
C ALA A 90 14.05 17.80 -58.53
N SER A 91 15.07 18.66 -58.62
CA SER A 91 15.64 19.14 -59.89
C SER A 91 17.01 18.53 -60.22
N ALA A 92 17.47 17.55 -59.42
CA ALA A 92 18.76 16.90 -59.64
C ALA A 92 18.69 15.90 -60.79
N ASP A 93 19.80 15.72 -61.50
CA ASP A 93 19.94 14.69 -62.53
C ASP A 93 19.70 13.30 -61.90
N PRO A 94 18.73 12.49 -62.40
CA PRO A 94 18.48 11.13 -61.92
C PRO A 94 19.72 10.21 -61.97
N ALA A 95 20.72 10.55 -62.79
CA ALA A 95 21.99 9.83 -62.86
C ALA A 95 22.94 10.13 -61.67
N GLN A 96 22.74 11.24 -60.94
CA GLN A 96 23.49 11.52 -59.72
C GLN A 96 22.84 10.83 -58.51
N THR A 97 23.59 9.97 -57.84
CA THR A 97 23.18 9.34 -56.58
C THR A 97 23.21 10.37 -55.44
N ALA A 98 22.16 11.18 -55.33
CA ALA A 98 21.98 12.19 -54.29
C ALA A 98 20.81 11.84 -53.37
N ILE A 99 20.88 12.26 -52.11
CA ILE A 99 19.83 12.04 -51.10
C ILE A 99 19.55 13.31 -50.29
N ALA A 100 18.38 13.36 -49.65
CA ALA A 100 18.08 14.36 -48.64
C ALA A 100 18.44 13.86 -47.23
N ARG A 101 18.71 14.77 -46.29
CA ARG A 101 18.93 14.40 -44.87
C ARG A 101 17.58 14.20 -44.16
N THR A 102 16.98 13.02 -44.33
CA THR A 102 15.67 12.64 -43.77
C THR A 102 15.72 11.25 -43.14
N LYS A 103 14.72 10.91 -42.33
CA LYS A 103 14.54 9.56 -41.74
C LYS A 103 14.35 8.44 -42.77
N GLU A 104 14.08 8.79 -44.03
CA GLU A 104 14.00 7.81 -45.12
C GLU A 104 15.37 7.20 -45.45
N HIS A 105 16.45 7.97 -45.29
CA HIS A 105 17.79 7.57 -45.69
C HIS A 105 18.74 7.31 -44.52
N PHE A 106 18.37 7.74 -43.31
CA PHE A 106 19.11 7.56 -42.07
C PHE A 106 18.25 6.78 -41.08
N ARG A 107 18.76 5.66 -40.54
CA ARG A 107 18.00 4.82 -39.60
C ARG A 107 18.89 4.21 -38.52
N TYR A 108 18.27 3.79 -37.42
CA TYR A 108 18.86 2.78 -36.53
C TYR A 108 18.33 1.41 -36.96
N GLU A 109 19.20 0.40 -36.97
CA GLU A 109 18.76 -0.97 -37.26
C GLU A 109 18.37 -1.65 -35.96
N PRO A 110 17.21 -2.32 -35.91
CA PRO A 110 16.86 -3.20 -34.81
C PRO A 110 17.92 -4.29 -34.59
N GLU A 111 18.12 -4.67 -33.34
CA GLU A 111 19.04 -5.73 -32.89
C GLU A 111 20.52 -5.47 -33.24
N GLN A 112 20.85 -4.25 -33.64
CA GLN A 112 22.22 -3.85 -33.96
C GLN A 112 22.72 -2.80 -32.97
N PRO A 113 24.01 -2.88 -32.56
CA PRO A 113 24.60 -1.87 -31.70
C PRO A 113 24.49 -0.46 -32.28
N ALA A 114 24.26 0.51 -31.41
CA ALA A 114 24.17 1.93 -31.74
C ALA A 114 24.73 2.78 -30.59
N LEU A 115 24.82 4.10 -30.82
CA LEU A 115 25.22 5.06 -29.81
C LEU A 115 24.00 5.89 -29.40
N ALA A 116 23.74 5.95 -28.10
CA ALA A 116 22.77 6.87 -27.51
C ALA A 116 23.49 8.13 -27.03
N LEU A 117 23.04 9.30 -27.45
CA LEU A 117 23.57 10.58 -26.97
C LEU A 117 22.69 11.11 -25.84
N LEU A 118 23.31 11.37 -24.69
CA LEU A 118 22.77 12.16 -23.60
C LEU A 118 23.36 13.57 -23.71
N ASP A 119 22.55 14.53 -24.15
CA ASP A 119 22.95 15.94 -24.29
C ASP A 119 22.53 16.73 -23.04
N PHE A 120 23.53 17.16 -22.26
CA PHE A 120 23.37 17.91 -21.03
C PHE A 120 23.61 19.40 -21.29
N ASP A 121 22.54 20.21 -21.21
CA ASP A 121 22.61 21.67 -21.29
C ASP A 121 22.22 22.30 -19.94
N GLN A 122 22.98 23.32 -19.53
CA GLN A 122 22.74 24.06 -18.28
C GLN A 122 21.83 25.27 -18.48
N LYS A 123 21.55 25.64 -19.74
CA LYS A 123 20.77 26.84 -20.06
C LYS A 123 19.35 26.75 -19.54
N GLY A 124 18.99 27.66 -18.63
CA GLY A 124 17.65 27.73 -18.04
C GLY A 124 17.37 26.65 -16.99
N MET A 125 18.41 26.02 -16.45
CA MET A 125 18.27 25.06 -15.34
C MET A 125 17.98 25.79 -14.02
N PRO A 126 16.98 25.35 -13.23
CA PRO A 126 16.71 25.89 -11.90
C PRO A 126 17.87 25.63 -10.93
N ALA A 127 18.08 26.55 -9.98
CA ALA A 127 19.14 26.44 -8.97
C ALA A 127 19.03 25.15 -8.15
N GLU A 128 17.80 24.74 -7.77
CA GLU A 128 17.55 23.50 -7.01
C GLU A 128 18.03 22.24 -7.74
N VAL A 129 17.86 22.21 -9.08
CA VAL A 129 18.32 21.09 -9.91
C VAL A 129 19.85 21.08 -9.97
N ALA A 130 20.47 22.25 -10.17
CA ALA A 130 21.93 22.39 -10.19
C ALA A 130 22.56 21.97 -8.85
N GLU A 131 21.99 22.40 -7.72
CA GLU A 131 22.44 21.99 -6.38
C GLU A 131 22.31 20.48 -6.16
N ARG A 132 21.22 19.87 -6.64
CA ARG A 132 21.01 18.42 -6.55
C ARG A 132 22.06 17.64 -7.34
N ILE A 133 22.37 18.08 -8.56
CA ILE A 133 23.43 17.48 -9.40
C ILE A 133 24.78 17.61 -8.69
N ASN A 134 25.11 18.79 -8.16
CA ASN A 134 26.37 19.04 -7.46
C ASN A 134 26.51 18.15 -6.21
N ARG A 135 25.42 17.97 -5.44
CA ARG A 135 25.41 17.11 -4.25
C ARG A 135 25.69 15.63 -4.56
N LEU A 136 25.25 15.16 -5.73
CA LEU A 136 25.49 13.79 -6.18
C LEU A 136 26.86 13.58 -6.80
N GLY A 137 27.63 14.65 -7.07
CA GLY A 137 28.96 14.56 -7.68
C GLY A 137 28.96 14.77 -9.20
N GLY A 138 27.95 15.45 -9.76
CA GLY A 138 27.92 15.86 -11.16
C GLY A 138 26.94 15.07 -12.03
N PHE A 139 26.94 15.37 -13.34
CA PHE A 139 25.98 14.84 -14.31
C PHE A 139 25.96 13.31 -14.37
N GLU A 140 27.13 12.65 -14.47
CA GLU A 140 27.18 11.19 -14.57
C GLU A 140 26.56 10.50 -13.34
N GLN A 141 26.77 11.05 -12.14
CA GLN A 141 26.20 10.52 -10.91
C GLN A 141 24.70 10.80 -10.78
N ALA A 142 24.23 11.95 -11.28
CA ALA A 142 22.81 12.23 -11.39
C ALA A 142 22.09 11.22 -12.28
N VAL A 143 22.68 10.90 -13.45
CA VAL A 143 22.13 9.85 -14.33
C VAL A 143 22.24 8.47 -13.68
N ALA A 144 23.36 8.15 -13.03
CA ALA A 144 23.56 6.87 -12.34
C ALA A 144 22.56 6.63 -11.19
N SER A 145 22.05 7.69 -10.56
CA SER A 145 21.01 7.59 -9.52
C SER A 145 19.68 7.02 -10.04
N VAL A 146 19.44 7.12 -11.36
CA VAL A 146 18.23 6.60 -12.05
C VAL A 146 18.56 5.40 -12.93
N LEU A 147 19.75 5.38 -13.54
CA LEU A 147 20.25 4.31 -14.41
C LEU A 147 21.63 3.82 -13.90
N PRO A 148 21.69 3.00 -12.83
CA PRO A 148 22.95 2.59 -12.23
C PRO A 148 23.90 1.88 -13.20
N SER A 149 23.35 1.17 -14.18
CA SER A 149 24.10 0.42 -15.21
C SER A 149 25.01 1.28 -16.07
N ILE A 150 24.82 2.61 -16.11
CA ILE A 150 25.67 3.54 -16.88
C ILE A 150 27.16 3.45 -16.50
N GLY A 151 27.47 3.05 -15.26
CA GLY A 151 28.84 2.87 -14.77
C GLY A 151 29.59 1.70 -15.43
N LEU A 152 28.88 0.73 -16.00
CA LEU A 152 29.44 -0.51 -16.57
C LEU A 152 29.47 -0.52 -18.10
N VAL A 153 28.97 0.55 -18.72
CA VAL A 153 28.76 0.66 -20.16
C VAL A 153 29.88 1.46 -20.78
N GLY A 154 30.30 1.04 -21.97
CA GLY A 154 31.24 1.82 -22.76
C GLY A 154 30.64 3.20 -23.02
N ARG A 155 31.39 4.26 -22.71
CA ARG A 155 30.91 5.62 -22.87
C ARG A 155 31.98 6.61 -23.30
N LEU A 156 31.57 7.66 -24.00
CA LEU A 156 32.41 8.79 -24.33
C LEU A 156 31.79 10.08 -23.83
N THR A 157 32.55 10.83 -23.05
CA THR A 157 32.12 12.12 -22.49
C THR A 157 32.97 13.25 -23.06
N ARG A 158 32.35 14.36 -23.46
CA ARG A 158 33.04 15.55 -23.98
C ARG A 158 32.27 16.83 -23.66
N ALA A 159 32.97 17.93 -23.40
CA ALA A 159 32.35 19.26 -23.32
C ALA A 159 31.70 19.64 -24.67
N SER A 160 30.53 20.26 -24.62
CA SER A 160 29.78 20.63 -25.84
C SER A 160 30.46 21.76 -26.63
N THR A 161 30.02 22.00 -27.86
CA THR A 161 30.61 23.00 -28.76
C THR A 161 30.56 24.44 -28.24
N SER A 162 29.70 24.74 -27.27
CA SER A 162 29.58 26.06 -26.64
C SER A 162 30.17 26.10 -25.22
N ALA A 163 30.84 25.03 -24.78
CA ALA A 163 31.45 24.91 -23.46
C ALA A 163 32.95 25.28 -23.48
N GLY A 164 33.53 25.55 -22.30
CA GLY A 164 34.97 25.84 -22.16
C GLY A 164 35.41 27.17 -22.80
N LEU A 165 34.51 28.15 -22.90
CA LEU A 165 34.79 29.43 -23.53
C LEU A 165 35.41 30.42 -22.53
N TYR A 166 36.44 31.14 -22.97
CA TYR A 166 37.08 32.20 -22.18
C TYR A 166 37.53 33.37 -23.07
N ARG A 167 37.76 34.52 -22.43
CA ARG A 167 38.32 35.70 -23.09
C ARG A 167 39.84 35.67 -23.08
N THR A 168 40.48 35.89 -24.22
CA THR A 168 41.96 35.92 -24.32
C THR A 168 42.57 37.17 -23.72
N ASP A 169 41.82 38.28 -23.64
CA ASP A 169 42.30 39.55 -23.09
C ASP A 169 42.19 39.65 -21.57
N THR A 170 41.19 39.01 -20.96
CA THR A 170 40.96 39.06 -19.50
C THR A 170 41.13 37.74 -18.77
N GLY A 171 41.21 36.61 -19.48
CA GLY A 171 41.20 35.26 -18.90
C GLY A 171 39.84 34.85 -18.29
N MET A 172 38.81 35.69 -18.39
CA MET A 172 37.51 35.45 -17.77
C MET A 172 36.75 34.33 -18.50
N THR A 173 36.30 33.33 -17.74
CA THR A 173 35.39 32.26 -18.19
C THR A 173 33.93 32.70 -18.14
N PHE A 174 33.07 32.14 -18.99
CA PHE A 174 31.66 32.51 -19.04
C PHE A 174 30.76 31.58 -18.20
N PRO A 175 29.92 32.11 -17.29
CA PRO A 175 28.91 31.32 -16.59
C PRO A 175 27.95 30.65 -17.58
N GLY A 176 27.66 29.36 -17.39
CA GLY A 176 26.77 28.59 -18.26
C GLY A 176 27.43 27.91 -19.48
N SER A 177 28.76 28.03 -19.65
CA SER A 177 29.52 27.28 -20.67
C SER A 177 29.90 25.85 -20.19
N GLY A 178 28.96 25.14 -19.56
CA GLY A 178 29.19 23.85 -18.89
C GLY A 178 28.44 22.66 -19.51
N GLY A 179 27.94 22.79 -20.75
CA GLY A 179 27.22 21.72 -21.42
C GLY A 179 28.13 20.55 -21.82
N LEU A 180 27.55 19.35 -21.93
CA LEU A 180 28.30 18.10 -22.07
C LEU A 180 27.54 17.11 -22.95
N HIS A 181 28.26 16.41 -23.83
CA HIS A 181 27.75 15.29 -24.60
C HIS A 181 28.29 13.99 -24.00
N CYS A 182 27.40 13.05 -23.69
CA CYS A 182 27.76 11.71 -23.25
C CYS A 182 27.17 10.67 -24.21
N TYR A 183 28.02 9.92 -24.89
CA TYR A 183 27.64 8.85 -25.81
C TYR A 183 27.72 7.51 -25.07
N LEU A 184 26.65 6.73 -25.12
CA LEU A 184 26.56 5.41 -24.52
C LEU A 184 26.43 4.34 -25.60
N GLY A 185 27.21 3.26 -25.52
CA GLY A 185 27.01 2.09 -26.35
C GLY A 185 25.76 1.33 -25.94
N ILE A 186 24.80 1.16 -26.85
CA ILE A 186 23.56 0.39 -26.61
C ILE A 186 23.54 -0.86 -27.50
N ARG A 187 22.89 -1.93 -27.01
CA ARG A 187 22.80 -3.22 -27.72
C ARG A 187 21.87 -3.16 -28.93
N ASP A 188 20.75 -2.46 -28.81
CA ASP A 188 19.71 -2.38 -29.84
C ASP A 188 19.38 -0.92 -30.17
N GLY A 189 19.79 -0.47 -31.36
CA GLY A 189 19.47 0.86 -31.86
C GLY A 189 17.99 1.11 -32.13
N GLY A 190 17.19 0.06 -32.36
CA GLY A 190 15.74 0.16 -32.57
C GLY A 190 14.99 0.68 -31.35
N ASP A 191 15.51 0.43 -30.15
CA ASP A 191 14.91 0.83 -28.87
C ASP A 191 15.31 2.24 -28.39
N LEU A 192 16.18 2.95 -29.14
CA LEU A 192 16.77 4.22 -28.69
C LEU A 192 15.72 5.30 -28.35
N GLU A 193 14.68 5.44 -29.19
CA GLU A 193 13.64 6.46 -28.99
C GLU A 193 12.84 6.20 -27.71
N ARG A 194 12.45 4.95 -27.44
CA ARG A 194 11.77 4.56 -26.20
C ARG A 194 12.69 4.76 -25.00
N PHE A 195 13.93 4.28 -25.07
CA PHE A 195 14.92 4.41 -24.01
C PHE A 195 15.12 5.88 -23.57
N LEU A 196 15.32 6.81 -24.51
CA LEU A 196 15.51 8.22 -24.19
C LEU A 196 14.24 8.87 -23.61
N ASN A 197 13.06 8.49 -24.10
CA ASN A 197 11.80 8.98 -23.55
C ASN A 197 11.58 8.50 -22.11
N ASP A 198 11.79 7.22 -21.83
CA ASP A 198 11.56 6.65 -20.50
C ASP A 198 12.60 7.13 -19.48
N LEU A 199 13.87 7.24 -19.89
CA LEU A 199 14.92 7.81 -19.06
C LEU A 199 14.63 9.28 -18.73
N HIS A 200 14.15 10.07 -19.69
CA HIS A 200 13.72 11.45 -19.47
C HIS A 200 12.60 11.53 -18.44
N CYS A 201 11.56 10.70 -18.55
CA CYS A 201 10.45 10.66 -17.59
C CYS A 201 10.93 10.31 -16.17
N ARG A 202 11.80 9.30 -16.03
CA ARG A 202 12.35 8.93 -14.71
C ARG A 202 13.23 10.02 -14.12
N LEU A 203 14.09 10.63 -14.92
CA LEU A 203 14.89 11.78 -14.50
C LEU A 203 14.01 12.96 -14.07
N PHE A 204 12.92 13.21 -14.80
CA PHE A 204 11.96 14.24 -14.46
C PHE A 204 11.32 14.00 -13.08
N THR A 205 10.80 12.79 -12.85
CA THR A 205 10.17 12.42 -11.57
C THR A 205 11.19 12.34 -10.41
N ALA A 206 12.46 12.04 -10.70
CA ALA A 206 13.55 12.05 -9.72
C ALA A 206 14.03 13.47 -9.33
N GLY A 207 13.45 14.53 -9.92
CA GLY A 207 13.78 15.92 -9.64
C GLY A 207 14.91 16.49 -10.49
N PHE A 208 15.22 15.87 -11.63
CA PHE A 208 16.16 16.37 -12.64
C PHE A 208 15.47 16.91 -13.89
N GLY A 209 14.15 17.14 -13.83
CA GLY A 209 13.36 17.74 -14.89
C GLY A 209 12.53 18.92 -14.42
N TRP A 210 12.31 19.86 -15.34
CA TRP A 210 11.60 21.11 -15.08
C TRP A 210 10.84 21.61 -16.31
N LEU A 211 9.84 22.46 -16.06
CA LEU A 211 9.16 23.23 -17.09
C LEU A 211 9.74 24.65 -17.15
N THR A 212 9.90 25.20 -18.35
CA THR A 212 10.22 26.62 -18.56
C THR A 212 9.17 27.26 -19.44
N VAL A 213 8.82 28.52 -19.17
CA VAL A 213 7.86 29.28 -19.98
C VAL A 213 8.59 29.89 -21.18
N SER A 214 8.10 29.66 -22.39
CA SER A 214 8.61 30.32 -23.61
C SER A 214 8.16 31.79 -23.66
N LYS A 215 8.77 32.61 -24.52
CA LYS A 215 8.35 34.01 -24.71
C LYS A 215 6.87 34.15 -25.09
N GLY A 216 6.32 33.20 -25.84
CA GLY A 216 4.90 33.12 -26.22
C GLY A 216 4.02 32.39 -25.20
N GLY A 217 4.52 32.09 -24.00
CA GLY A 217 3.79 31.40 -22.95
C GLY A 217 3.41 29.95 -23.27
N GLN A 218 4.31 29.23 -23.95
CA GLN A 218 4.25 27.77 -24.06
C GLN A 218 5.11 27.14 -22.97
N LEU A 219 4.62 26.06 -22.35
CA LEU A 219 5.42 25.28 -21.40
C LEU A 219 6.37 24.36 -22.16
N LEU A 220 7.67 24.60 -22.01
CA LEU A 220 8.73 23.79 -22.60
C LEU A 220 9.28 22.86 -21.54
N GLU A 221 9.15 21.56 -21.80
CA GLU A 221 9.63 20.52 -20.91
C GLU A 221 11.12 20.26 -21.11
N ARG A 222 11.87 20.21 -20.01
CA ARG A 222 13.32 20.04 -19.98
C ARG A 222 13.69 19.00 -18.93
N SER A 223 14.78 18.31 -19.16
CA SER A 223 15.50 17.56 -18.13
C SER A 223 17.00 17.71 -18.35
N ILE A 224 17.80 17.07 -17.51
CA ILE A 224 19.25 17.00 -17.69
C ILE A 224 19.68 16.22 -18.95
N ILE A 225 18.74 15.64 -19.71
CA ILE A 225 18.98 15.08 -21.04
C ILE A 225 17.97 15.63 -22.06
N ASP A 226 18.39 15.86 -23.30
CA ASP A 226 17.48 16.17 -24.41
C ASP A 226 17.10 14.90 -25.18
N ARG A 227 15.85 14.45 -25.09
CA ARG A 227 15.34 13.28 -25.83
C ARG A 227 15.31 13.45 -27.35
N VAL A 228 15.27 14.69 -27.87
CA VAL A 228 15.13 14.95 -29.31
C VAL A 228 16.45 14.72 -30.07
N VAL A 229 17.57 14.51 -29.36
CA VAL A 229 18.86 14.17 -29.99
C VAL A 229 18.89 12.77 -30.58
N GLY A 230 17.95 11.89 -30.18
CA GLY A 230 17.89 10.51 -30.62
C GLY A 230 17.49 10.29 -32.08
N SER A 231 17.13 11.32 -32.86
CA SER A 231 16.72 11.12 -34.27
C SER A 231 17.93 10.76 -35.17
N PRO A 232 17.83 9.75 -36.05
CA PRO A 232 18.98 9.16 -36.76
C PRO A 232 19.67 10.12 -37.73
N GLU A 233 18.94 11.03 -38.36
CA GLU A 233 19.43 12.00 -39.34
C GLU A 233 19.96 13.29 -38.71
N ARG A 234 19.83 13.45 -37.38
CA ARG A 234 20.11 14.71 -36.70
C ARG A 234 21.62 14.99 -36.66
N LEU A 235 21.97 16.25 -36.94
CA LEU A 235 23.35 16.72 -36.85
C LEU A 235 23.76 16.86 -35.39
N VAL A 236 24.83 16.19 -35.03
CA VAL A 236 25.55 16.39 -33.78
C VAL A 236 26.83 17.16 -34.11
N PHE A 237 26.92 18.36 -33.54
CA PHE A 237 27.99 19.30 -33.84
C PHE A 237 29.17 19.07 -32.91
N GLU A 238 30.16 18.32 -33.39
CA GLU A 238 31.39 17.99 -32.65
C GLU A 238 32.64 18.70 -33.20
N GLY A 239 32.57 19.25 -34.41
CA GLY A 239 33.66 20.09 -34.95
C GLY A 239 33.89 21.36 -34.12
N PRO A 240 35.11 21.93 -34.13
CA PRO A 240 35.41 23.16 -33.41
C PRO A 240 34.54 24.33 -33.88
N PRO A 241 34.04 25.20 -32.97
CA PRO A 241 33.23 26.36 -33.33
C PRO A 241 34.06 27.42 -34.06
N ILE A 242 33.37 28.30 -34.81
CA ILE A 242 34.00 29.52 -35.34
C ILE A 242 33.96 30.60 -34.26
N LEU A 243 35.09 30.88 -33.62
CA LEU A 243 35.20 31.88 -32.56
C LEU A 243 35.63 33.24 -33.12
N VAL A 244 34.97 34.31 -32.68
CA VAL A 244 35.35 35.68 -33.02
C VAL A 244 36.21 36.26 -31.88
N PRO A 245 37.45 36.71 -32.15
CA PRO A 245 38.30 37.34 -31.13
C PRO A 245 37.58 38.46 -30.38
N PRO A 246 37.81 38.63 -29.06
CA PRO A 246 38.83 37.97 -28.24
C PRO A 246 38.38 36.64 -27.61
N LEU A 247 37.39 35.95 -28.19
CA LEU A 247 36.90 34.67 -27.65
C LEU A 247 37.81 33.49 -28.05
N ALA A 248 38.14 32.63 -27.08
CA ALA A 248 38.84 31.36 -27.28
C ALA A 248 38.13 30.21 -26.55
N GLN A 249 38.51 28.97 -26.86
CA GLN A 249 38.00 27.75 -26.24
C GLN A 249 39.17 26.92 -25.70
N ASP A 250 39.00 26.39 -24.50
CA ASP A 250 39.94 25.46 -23.89
C ASP A 250 39.88 24.10 -24.61
N ALA A 251 40.97 23.77 -25.30
CA ALA A 251 41.07 22.53 -26.07
C ALA A 251 41.18 21.29 -25.18
N GLU A 252 41.85 21.38 -24.03
CA GLU A 252 41.99 20.27 -23.09
C GLU A 252 40.65 19.99 -22.38
N ALA A 253 39.94 21.04 -21.96
CA ALA A 253 38.59 20.89 -21.39
C ALA A 253 37.59 20.27 -22.38
N ARG A 254 37.83 20.40 -23.69
CA ARG A 254 37.02 19.81 -24.76
C ARG A 254 37.58 18.50 -25.30
N ARG A 255 38.62 17.93 -24.71
CA ARG A 255 39.13 16.62 -25.13
C ARG A 255 38.08 15.53 -24.89
N PRO A 256 37.78 14.64 -25.88
CA PRO A 256 36.89 13.52 -25.65
C PRO A 256 37.53 12.49 -24.70
N ILE A 257 36.77 12.04 -23.71
CA ILE A 257 37.19 11.03 -22.73
C ILE A 257 36.38 9.76 -22.98
N ALA A 258 37.04 8.72 -23.49
CA ALA A 258 36.45 7.41 -23.69
C ALA A 258 36.72 6.49 -22.49
N VAL A 259 35.70 5.77 -22.05
CA VAL A 259 35.75 4.71 -21.04
C VAL A 259 35.23 3.44 -21.69
N GLU A 260 36.08 2.42 -21.74
CA GLU A 260 35.69 1.11 -22.28
C GLU A 260 34.71 0.38 -21.35
N GLY A 261 33.78 -0.37 -21.92
CA GLY A 261 32.75 -1.08 -21.16
C GLY A 261 31.82 -1.92 -22.04
N GLY A 262 30.79 -2.52 -21.44
CA GLY A 262 29.81 -3.32 -22.17
C GLY A 262 28.82 -2.48 -22.97
N LEU A 263 27.94 -3.13 -23.74
CA LEU A 263 26.77 -2.48 -24.33
C LEU A 263 25.60 -2.50 -23.34
N LEU A 264 24.90 -1.37 -23.21
CA LEU A 264 23.69 -1.26 -22.40
C LEU A 264 22.55 -2.04 -23.07
N ASP A 265 21.98 -2.97 -22.32
CA ASP A 265 20.66 -3.54 -22.61
C ASP A 265 19.61 -2.55 -22.11
N THR A 266 19.04 -1.76 -23.03
CA THR A 266 18.15 -0.64 -22.69
C THR A 266 16.83 -1.10 -22.10
N VAL A 267 16.32 -2.28 -22.49
CA VAL A 267 15.07 -2.83 -21.96
C VAL A 267 15.29 -3.39 -20.55
N ALA A 268 16.42 -4.06 -20.30
CA ALA A 268 16.74 -4.56 -18.97
C ALA A 268 17.12 -3.44 -17.99
N ALA A 269 17.94 -2.48 -18.43
CA ALA A 269 18.46 -1.42 -17.57
C ALA A 269 17.48 -0.26 -17.37
N CYS A 270 16.65 0.04 -18.37
CA CYS A 270 15.59 1.03 -18.28
C CYS A 270 14.30 0.44 -18.86
N PRO A 271 13.58 -0.43 -18.11
CA PRO A 271 12.34 -1.02 -18.60
C PRO A 271 11.27 0.03 -18.96
N PRO A 272 10.32 -0.31 -19.85
CA PRO A 272 9.17 0.55 -20.13
C PRO A 272 8.51 1.06 -18.85
N LEU A 273 8.07 2.32 -18.86
CA LEU A 273 7.41 2.93 -17.71
C LEU A 273 6.20 2.10 -17.31
N THR A 274 6.11 1.78 -16.03
CA THR A 274 4.89 1.22 -15.44
C THR A 274 3.77 2.26 -15.46
N ILE A 275 2.52 1.81 -15.29
CA ILE A 275 1.36 2.71 -15.18
C ILE A 275 1.54 3.68 -14.00
N LEU A 276 2.12 3.20 -12.90
CA LEU A 276 2.44 4.03 -11.73
C LEU A 276 3.47 5.10 -12.05
N GLU A 277 4.60 4.74 -12.67
CA GLU A 277 5.63 5.72 -13.05
C GLU A 277 5.11 6.75 -14.06
N THR A 278 4.25 6.31 -14.99
CA THR A 278 3.58 7.20 -15.94
C THR A 278 2.66 8.18 -15.22
N SER A 279 1.90 7.71 -14.24
CA SER A 279 1.03 8.54 -13.39
C SER A 279 1.84 9.52 -12.54
N ASP A 280 2.94 9.08 -11.93
CA ASP A 280 3.82 9.92 -11.10
C ASP A 280 4.49 11.02 -11.93
N TYR A 281 4.94 10.66 -13.13
CA TYR A 281 5.48 11.61 -14.11
C TYR A 281 4.44 12.67 -14.49
N GLN A 282 3.23 12.24 -14.84
CA GLN A 282 2.12 13.15 -15.18
C GLN A 282 1.77 14.06 -14.00
N ALA A 283 1.64 13.51 -12.79
CA ALA A 283 1.33 14.28 -11.59
C ALA A 283 2.42 15.33 -11.28
N THR A 284 3.70 14.96 -11.43
CA THR A 284 4.84 15.87 -11.22
C THR A 284 4.83 17.01 -12.24
N ARG A 285 4.60 16.67 -13.53
CA ARG A 285 4.48 17.66 -14.62
C ARG A 285 3.31 18.60 -14.39
N THR A 286 2.14 18.09 -14.02
CA THR A 286 0.94 18.90 -13.73
C THR A 286 1.17 19.85 -12.55
N ARG A 287 1.82 19.39 -11.48
CA ARG A 287 2.16 20.23 -10.33
C ARG A 287 3.07 21.39 -10.72
N GLN A 288 4.12 21.13 -11.50
CA GLN A 288 5.00 22.19 -12.00
C GLN A 288 4.25 23.15 -12.94
N ALA A 289 3.38 22.63 -13.82
CA ALA A 289 2.60 23.47 -14.74
C ALA A 289 1.65 24.41 -13.99
N ALA A 290 0.99 23.93 -12.94
CA ALA A 290 0.13 24.74 -12.09
C ALA A 290 0.89 25.88 -11.40
N MET A 291 2.11 25.62 -10.92
CA MET A 291 2.99 26.65 -10.33
C MET A 291 3.38 27.75 -11.31
N LEU A 292 3.46 27.44 -12.61
CA LEU A 292 3.85 28.38 -13.67
C LEU A 292 2.65 29.06 -14.35
N SER A 293 1.42 28.77 -13.95
CA SER A 293 0.20 29.28 -14.61
C SER A 293 0.17 30.81 -14.75
N THR A 294 0.46 31.54 -13.68
CA THR A 294 0.53 33.01 -13.68
C THR A 294 1.65 33.54 -14.59
N GLU A 295 2.79 32.87 -14.62
CA GLU A 295 3.91 33.25 -15.50
C GLU A 295 3.55 33.00 -16.97
N VAL A 296 2.87 31.90 -17.28
CA VAL A 296 2.34 31.60 -18.62
C VAL A 296 1.37 32.68 -19.08
N GLU A 297 0.40 33.05 -18.24
CA GLU A 297 -0.58 34.11 -18.57
C GLU A 297 0.10 35.46 -18.81
N SER A 298 1.03 35.83 -17.93
CA SER A 298 1.81 37.07 -18.05
C SER A 298 2.68 37.08 -19.32
N ALA A 299 3.38 35.99 -19.61
CA ALA A 299 4.19 35.85 -20.82
C ALA A 299 3.33 35.99 -22.09
N ARG A 300 2.17 35.31 -22.15
CA ARG A 300 1.22 35.46 -23.26
C ARG A 300 0.73 36.89 -23.42
N ALA A 301 0.29 37.53 -22.34
CA ALA A 301 -0.24 38.89 -22.38
C ALA A 301 0.83 39.90 -22.85
N ASN A 302 2.06 39.76 -22.37
CA ASN A 302 3.18 40.62 -22.77
C ASN A 302 3.56 40.39 -24.23
N PHE A 303 3.59 39.13 -24.66
CA PHE A 303 3.89 38.76 -26.04
C PHE A 303 2.86 39.31 -27.02
N ILE A 304 1.56 39.14 -26.72
CA ILE A 304 0.44 39.66 -27.51
C ILE A 304 0.55 41.19 -27.64
N ARG A 305 0.85 41.87 -26.53
CA ARG A 305 0.98 43.34 -26.52
C ARG A 305 2.16 43.83 -27.36
N GLN A 306 3.34 43.23 -27.18
CA GLN A 306 4.57 43.68 -27.85
C GLN A 306 4.54 43.39 -29.35
N GLN A 307 4.16 42.18 -29.74
CA GLN A 307 4.06 41.84 -31.17
C GLN A 307 2.88 42.55 -31.82
N GLY A 308 1.76 42.73 -31.10
CA GLY A 308 0.60 43.48 -31.60
C GLY A 308 0.96 44.93 -31.90
N ALA A 309 1.75 45.58 -31.04
CA ALA A 309 2.26 46.93 -31.30
C ALA A 309 3.15 46.99 -32.55
N ARG A 310 4.09 46.04 -32.71
CA ARG A 310 4.98 45.97 -33.89
C ARG A 310 4.21 45.77 -35.19
N ILE A 311 3.19 44.91 -35.18
CA ILE A 311 2.33 44.70 -36.36
C ILE A 311 1.53 45.95 -36.68
N ALA A 312 0.91 46.59 -35.67
CA ALA A 312 0.15 47.83 -35.86
C ALA A 312 1.01 48.95 -36.47
N GLU A 313 2.25 49.11 -35.99
CA GLU A 313 3.22 50.10 -36.49
C GLU A 313 3.68 49.79 -37.93
N ARG A 314 3.95 48.51 -38.24
CA ARG A 314 4.44 48.10 -39.57
C ARG A 314 3.36 48.16 -40.66
N THR A 315 2.10 47.88 -40.34
CA THR A 315 1.03 47.72 -41.35
C THR A 315 -0.07 48.79 -41.27
N GLY A 316 -0.03 49.71 -40.29
CA GLY A 316 -1.02 50.78 -40.12
C GLY A 316 -2.41 50.32 -39.64
N MET A 317 -2.53 49.11 -39.09
CA MET A 317 -3.81 48.56 -38.60
C MET A 317 -4.10 48.94 -37.15
N SER A 318 -5.36 48.84 -36.70
CA SER A 318 -5.73 49.18 -35.31
C SER A 318 -5.09 48.23 -34.30
N SER A 319 -4.70 48.74 -33.13
CA SER A 319 -4.06 47.95 -32.07
C SER A 319 -4.90 46.77 -31.60
N ALA A 320 -6.24 46.90 -31.59
CA ALA A 320 -7.15 45.81 -31.26
C ALA A 320 -7.17 44.71 -32.33
N ARG A 321 -7.09 45.07 -33.62
CA ARG A 321 -7.00 44.10 -34.73
C ARG A 321 -5.64 43.41 -34.74
N ALA A 322 -4.56 44.15 -34.51
CA ALA A 322 -3.21 43.59 -34.40
C ALA A 322 -3.08 42.63 -33.21
N ALA A 323 -3.63 42.99 -32.04
CA ALA A 323 -3.65 42.11 -30.87
C ALA A 323 -4.42 40.80 -31.13
N ARG A 324 -5.57 40.87 -31.82
CA ARG A 324 -6.36 39.68 -32.21
C ARG A 324 -5.62 38.80 -33.22
N ILE A 325 -4.87 39.39 -34.15
CA ILE A 325 -3.99 38.64 -35.06
C ILE A 325 -2.91 37.90 -34.27
N VAL A 326 -2.22 38.58 -33.35
CA VAL A 326 -1.18 37.95 -32.54
C VAL A 326 -1.73 36.89 -31.59
N GLU A 327 -2.91 37.10 -31.01
CA GLU A 327 -3.60 36.11 -30.18
C GLU A 327 -3.88 34.82 -30.98
N ARG A 328 -4.43 34.95 -32.21
CA ARG A 328 -4.67 33.80 -33.09
C ARG A 328 -3.37 33.14 -33.57
N GLN A 329 -2.34 33.94 -33.88
CA GLN A 329 -1.01 33.44 -34.25
C GLN A 329 -0.35 32.68 -33.10
N SER A 330 -0.50 33.16 -31.86
CA SER A 330 0.00 32.50 -30.64
C SER A 330 -0.74 31.18 -30.37
N ALA A 331 -1.97 31.06 -30.85
CA ALA A 331 -2.75 29.81 -30.87
C ALA A 331 -2.44 28.92 -32.10
N GLY A 332 -1.46 29.27 -32.92
CA GLY A 332 -1.04 28.48 -34.09
C GLY A 332 -1.89 28.69 -35.33
N VAL A 333 -2.68 29.76 -35.43
CA VAL A 333 -3.56 30.03 -36.58
C VAL A 333 -3.15 31.32 -37.30
N LEU A 334 -2.87 31.23 -38.60
CA LEU A 334 -2.55 32.35 -39.47
C LEU A 334 -3.76 32.68 -40.36
N LEU A 335 -4.21 33.94 -40.28
CA LEU A 335 -5.34 34.46 -41.04
C LEU A 335 -4.88 35.02 -42.41
N PRO A 336 -5.78 35.14 -43.42
CA PRO A 336 -5.41 35.51 -44.78
C PRO A 336 -4.65 36.82 -44.93
N ASP A 337 -4.93 37.81 -44.07
CA ASP A 337 -4.31 39.14 -44.10
C ASP A 337 -2.84 39.17 -43.60
N VAL A 338 -2.33 38.05 -43.07
CA VAL A 338 -0.97 38.00 -42.50
C VAL A 338 0.06 37.95 -43.63
N ILE A 339 0.95 38.94 -43.68
CA ILE A 339 2.12 38.94 -44.59
C ILE A 339 3.16 37.93 -44.08
N LEU A 340 3.57 37.00 -44.94
CA LEU A 340 4.56 35.97 -44.62
C LEU A 340 5.99 36.45 -44.94
N PRO A 341 6.95 36.30 -44.01
CA PRO A 341 8.31 36.77 -44.21
C PRO A 341 9.16 35.74 -44.99
N PHE A 342 8.88 35.56 -46.28
CA PHE A 342 9.64 34.66 -47.16
C PHE A 342 11.13 35.02 -47.21
N ASP A 343 11.97 33.97 -47.34
CA ASP A 343 13.41 34.17 -47.48
C ASP A 343 13.79 34.70 -48.87
N ASP A 344 12.98 34.36 -49.88
CA ASP A 344 13.10 34.84 -51.26
C ASP A 344 12.71 36.33 -51.39
N PRO A 345 13.63 37.20 -51.86
CA PRO A 345 13.33 38.61 -52.11
C PRO A 345 12.17 38.86 -53.09
N GLU A 346 11.90 37.96 -54.03
CA GLU A 346 10.84 38.10 -55.03
C GLU A 346 9.44 37.82 -54.45
N LEU A 347 9.37 37.19 -53.27
CA LEU A 347 8.13 36.86 -52.56
C LEU A 347 7.80 37.84 -51.41
N GLN A 348 8.44 39.02 -51.40
CA GLN A 348 8.15 40.04 -50.38
C GLN A 348 6.74 40.61 -50.52
N GLY A 349 6.02 40.67 -49.39
CA GLY A 349 4.65 41.20 -49.34
C GLY A 349 3.55 40.16 -49.58
N VAL A 350 3.90 38.92 -49.92
CA VAL A 350 2.95 37.80 -50.09
C VAL A 350 2.24 37.49 -48.77
N THR A 351 0.92 37.38 -48.83
CA THR A 351 0.06 37.09 -47.68
C THR A 351 -0.30 35.62 -47.58
N VAL A 352 -0.83 35.20 -46.42
CA VAL A 352 -1.46 33.88 -46.25
C VAL A 352 -2.59 33.67 -47.26
N GLY A 353 -3.34 34.73 -47.59
CA GLY A 353 -4.38 34.70 -48.62
C GLY A 353 -3.82 34.35 -50.00
N ASP A 354 -2.69 34.94 -50.38
CA ASP A 354 -2.01 34.67 -51.65
C ASP A 354 -1.47 33.23 -51.71
N VAL A 355 -0.93 32.73 -50.60
CA VAL A 355 -0.47 31.34 -50.47
C VAL A 355 -1.62 30.34 -50.58
N LEU A 356 -2.78 30.67 -49.99
CA LEU A 356 -3.98 29.85 -50.10
C LEU A 356 -4.59 29.89 -51.51
N ALA A 357 -4.39 30.98 -52.26
CA ALA A 357 -4.91 31.15 -53.62
C ALA A 357 -4.08 30.41 -54.69
N ASP A 358 -2.76 30.31 -54.51
CA ASP A 358 -1.86 29.56 -55.41
C ASP A 358 -0.87 28.64 -54.65
N PRO A 359 -1.36 27.58 -53.98
CA PRO A 359 -0.53 26.70 -53.14
C PRO A 359 0.71 26.11 -53.81
N GLU A 360 0.61 25.72 -55.09
CA GLU A 360 1.68 25.01 -55.81
C GLU A 360 2.92 25.89 -56.00
N ARG A 361 2.74 27.22 -56.01
CA ARG A 361 3.85 28.18 -56.10
C ARG A 361 4.63 28.33 -54.80
N TYR A 362 4.02 28.07 -53.65
CA TYR A 362 4.59 28.41 -52.33
C TYR A 362 4.84 27.20 -51.44
N VAL A 363 4.34 26.01 -51.77
CA VAL A 363 4.70 24.78 -51.07
C VAL A 363 6.20 24.56 -51.20
N ASP A 364 6.81 24.14 -50.10
CA ASP A 364 8.25 23.99 -49.92
C ASP A 364 9.10 25.26 -49.81
N GLU A 365 8.50 26.43 -50.03
CA GLU A 365 9.19 27.70 -49.82
C GLU A 365 9.55 27.92 -48.34
N THR A 366 10.72 28.50 -48.12
CA THR A 366 11.24 28.78 -46.79
C THR A 366 10.99 30.22 -46.40
N LEU A 367 10.73 30.42 -45.11
CA LEU A 367 10.43 31.72 -44.54
C LEU A 367 11.07 31.83 -43.15
N ALA A 368 11.17 33.06 -42.65
CA ALA A 368 11.35 33.28 -41.23
C ALA A 368 10.10 32.81 -40.45
N ASP A 369 10.25 32.58 -39.15
CA ASP A 369 9.08 32.21 -38.34
C ASP A 369 8.01 33.32 -38.40
N PRO A 370 6.74 33.00 -38.70
CA PRO A 370 5.68 34.00 -38.86
C PRO A 370 5.42 34.88 -37.63
N LEU A 371 5.81 34.42 -36.44
CA LEU A 371 5.55 35.07 -35.16
C LEU A 371 6.80 35.77 -34.59
N GLU A 372 7.98 35.15 -34.72
CA GLU A 372 9.26 35.70 -34.27
C GLU A 372 9.90 36.64 -35.31
N GLY A 373 9.57 36.47 -36.58
CA GLY A 373 10.02 37.32 -37.68
C GLY A 373 11.47 37.09 -38.14
N ILE A 374 11.93 37.93 -39.06
CA ILE A 374 13.24 37.79 -39.75
C ILE A 374 14.41 37.91 -38.77
N ASP A 375 14.27 38.71 -37.71
CA ASP A 375 15.31 38.95 -36.70
C ASP A 375 15.71 37.69 -35.93
N TYR A 376 14.78 36.75 -35.80
CA TYR A 376 15.04 35.45 -35.18
C TYR A 376 15.86 34.51 -36.06
N GLY A 377 15.77 34.70 -37.38
CA GLY A 377 16.51 33.96 -38.37
C GLY A 377 15.66 33.60 -39.59
N ARG A 378 16.31 33.61 -40.75
CA ARG A 378 15.80 33.12 -42.02
C ARG A 378 15.82 31.59 -42.10
N CYS A 379 15.00 31.02 -42.98
CA CYS A 379 14.82 29.57 -43.16
C CYS A 379 14.41 28.84 -41.87
N LYS A 380 13.68 29.53 -40.98
CA LYS A 380 13.22 28.98 -39.70
C LYS A 380 11.85 28.36 -39.78
N ALA A 381 11.16 28.52 -40.90
CA ALA A 381 9.90 27.86 -41.16
C ALA A 381 9.79 27.49 -42.65
N LYS A 382 8.87 26.57 -42.94
CA LYS A 382 8.62 26.07 -44.30
C LYS A 382 7.14 25.82 -44.50
N ILE A 383 6.60 26.18 -45.67
CA ILE A 383 5.24 25.83 -46.04
C ILE A 383 5.22 24.37 -46.47
N MET A 384 4.29 23.62 -45.90
CA MET A 384 4.14 22.18 -46.07
C MET A 384 2.68 21.86 -46.42
N ARG A 385 2.48 20.80 -47.18
CA ARG A 385 1.15 20.27 -47.50
C ARG A 385 0.96 18.92 -46.81
N ARG A 386 -0.15 18.76 -46.07
CA ARG A 386 -0.55 17.46 -45.50
C ARG A 386 -1.08 16.53 -46.59
N ALA A 387 -1.13 15.22 -46.31
CA ALA A 387 -1.77 14.24 -47.20
C ALA A 387 -3.26 14.56 -47.48
N SER A 388 -3.93 15.26 -46.56
CA SER A 388 -5.30 15.79 -46.70
C SER A 388 -5.42 17.01 -47.63
N GLY A 389 -4.30 17.53 -48.15
CA GLY A 389 -4.24 18.72 -48.99
C GLY A 389 -4.14 20.05 -48.25
N GLU A 390 -4.26 20.05 -46.91
CA GLU A 390 -4.19 21.24 -46.06
C GLU A 390 -2.77 21.84 -46.02
N LEU A 391 -2.70 23.16 -46.13
CA LEU A 391 -1.47 23.92 -46.04
C LEU A 391 -1.19 24.33 -44.60
N TRP A 392 0.06 24.15 -44.18
CA TRP A 392 0.52 24.54 -42.86
C TRP A 392 1.98 25.00 -42.93
N ILE A 393 2.38 25.83 -41.98
CA ILE A 393 3.77 26.24 -41.83
C ILE A 393 4.39 25.45 -40.68
N HIS A 394 5.46 24.72 -40.97
CA HIS A 394 6.27 24.05 -39.96
C HIS A 394 7.44 24.95 -39.58
N SER A 395 7.39 25.53 -38.39
CA SER A 395 8.47 26.34 -37.83
C SER A 395 9.38 25.52 -36.93
N PHE A 396 10.68 25.70 -37.13
CA PHE A 396 11.77 25.12 -36.37
C PHE A 396 12.23 26.05 -35.23
N ALA A 397 11.57 27.20 -35.03
CA ALA A 397 11.81 28.10 -33.91
C ALA A 397 11.41 27.46 -32.56
N HIS A 398 12.15 27.79 -31.50
CA HIS A 398 11.84 27.53 -30.08
C HIS A 398 11.39 26.11 -29.65
N GLY A 399 11.54 25.08 -30.47
CA GLY A 399 11.14 23.70 -30.13
C GLY A 399 10.06 23.08 -31.00
N ARG A 400 9.86 23.59 -32.23
CA ARG A 400 8.88 23.15 -33.24
C ARG A 400 7.48 23.72 -32.97
N THR A 401 7.10 24.74 -33.74
CA THR A 401 5.76 25.35 -33.73
C THR A 401 5.11 25.13 -35.09
N THR A 402 3.83 24.81 -35.11
CA THR A 402 3.07 24.53 -36.33
C THR A 402 1.97 25.57 -36.50
N TYR A 403 1.90 26.21 -37.66
CA TYR A 403 0.85 27.18 -37.95
C TYR A 403 -0.10 26.67 -39.04
N GLU A 404 -1.40 26.70 -38.78
CA GLU A 404 -2.45 26.40 -39.76
C GLU A 404 -2.82 27.65 -40.54
N LEU A 405 -2.92 27.56 -41.87
CA LEU A 405 -3.36 28.66 -42.73
C LEU A 405 -4.86 28.49 -42.98
N LYS A 406 -5.70 29.40 -42.46
CA LYS A 406 -7.16 29.28 -42.59
C LYS A 406 -7.75 30.34 -43.52
N PRO A 407 -8.55 29.96 -44.54
CA PRO A 407 -9.22 30.91 -45.41
C PRO A 407 -10.40 31.60 -44.71
N ASP A 408 -10.76 32.79 -45.18
CA ASP A 408 -11.95 33.54 -44.76
C ASP A 408 -13.17 33.23 -45.65
N PHE A 409 -14.36 33.66 -45.25
CA PHE A 409 -15.61 33.38 -45.99
C PHE A 409 -15.54 33.80 -47.47
N ALA A 410 -14.92 34.94 -47.77
CA ALA A 410 -14.81 35.47 -49.12
C ALA A 410 -13.90 34.61 -50.01
N ALA A 411 -12.73 34.18 -49.52
CA ALA A 411 -11.84 33.29 -50.24
C ALA A 411 -12.49 31.92 -50.48
N VAL A 412 -13.19 31.39 -49.47
CA VAL A 412 -13.91 30.10 -49.57
C VAL A 412 -15.02 30.17 -50.63
N GLN A 413 -15.77 31.27 -50.66
CA GLN A 413 -16.83 31.48 -51.62
C GLN A 413 -16.29 31.51 -53.06
N ALA A 414 -15.17 32.18 -53.30
CA ALA A 414 -14.55 32.27 -54.62
C ALA A 414 -14.07 30.90 -55.14
N VAL A 415 -13.40 30.11 -54.29
CA VAL A 415 -12.93 28.75 -54.64
C VAL A 415 -14.10 27.83 -54.97
N LEU A 416 -15.19 27.91 -54.21
CA LEU A 416 -16.39 27.12 -54.46
C LEU A 416 -17.10 27.55 -55.76
N HIS A 417 -17.04 28.84 -56.13
CA HIS A 417 -17.53 29.33 -57.41
C HIS A 417 -16.67 28.87 -58.60
N ALA A 418 -15.36 28.71 -58.42
CA ALA A 418 -14.43 28.24 -59.45
C ALA A 418 -14.40 26.70 -59.60
N ALA A 419 -14.86 25.95 -58.59
CA ALA A 419 -14.87 24.49 -58.61
C ALA A 419 -15.75 23.89 -59.72
N ARG A 420 -15.27 22.79 -60.32
CA ARG A 420 -16.02 21.99 -61.31
C ARG A 420 -17.21 21.29 -60.64
N PRO A 421 -18.31 21.00 -61.37
CA PRO A 421 -19.51 20.36 -60.82
C PRO A 421 -19.24 19.08 -60.04
N ASP A 422 -18.33 18.25 -60.54
CA ASP A 422 -18.00 16.93 -59.95
C ASP A 422 -17.17 17.05 -58.66
N ASP A 423 -16.43 18.15 -58.49
CA ASP A 423 -15.54 18.41 -57.34
C ASP A 423 -16.16 19.33 -56.28
N ALA A 424 -17.32 19.92 -56.58
CA ALA A 424 -17.96 20.95 -55.75
C ALA A 424 -18.33 20.42 -54.35
N ALA A 425 -18.72 19.14 -54.26
CA ALA A 425 -19.10 18.48 -53.01
C ALA A 425 -17.91 18.28 -52.06
N ASP A 426 -16.81 17.71 -52.56
CA ASP A 426 -15.59 17.50 -51.78
C ASP A 426 -14.92 18.83 -51.44
N THR A 427 -14.94 19.78 -52.37
CA THR A 427 -14.43 21.14 -52.15
C THR A 427 -15.20 21.85 -51.04
N PHE A 428 -16.54 21.72 -51.00
CA PHE A 428 -17.37 22.28 -49.93
C PHE A 428 -17.04 21.68 -48.56
N VAL A 429 -16.95 20.36 -48.44
CA VAL A 429 -16.69 19.66 -47.16
C VAL A 429 -15.29 19.97 -46.65
N ARG A 430 -14.27 19.86 -47.52
CA ARG A 430 -12.87 20.15 -47.19
C ARG A 430 -12.68 21.57 -46.69
N ILE A 431 -13.25 22.55 -47.40
CA ILE A 431 -13.02 23.96 -47.09
C ILE A 431 -13.87 24.43 -45.89
N SER A 432 -15.07 23.88 -45.69
CA SER A 432 -15.91 24.20 -44.53
C SER A 432 -15.35 23.71 -43.18
N LEU A 433 -14.42 22.75 -43.19
CA LEU A 433 -13.67 22.32 -42.00
C LEU A 433 -12.42 23.17 -41.75
N ALA A 434 -11.80 23.65 -42.83
CA ALA A 434 -10.56 24.43 -42.78
C ALA A 434 -10.80 25.92 -42.47
N ALA A 435 -12.01 26.43 -42.72
CA ALA A 435 -12.37 27.84 -42.58
C ALA A 435 -13.08 28.18 -41.26
N ASP A 436 -12.86 29.38 -40.73
CA ASP A 436 -13.51 29.91 -39.52
C ASP A 436 -14.86 30.56 -39.89
N LEU A 437 -15.91 29.74 -40.03
CA LEU A 437 -17.21 30.14 -40.60
C LEU A 437 -18.36 30.07 -39.58
N THR A 438 -19.24 31.07 -39.61
CA THR A 438 -20.49 31.09 -38.84
C THR A 438 -21.55 30.14 -39.42
N ALA A 439 -22.54 29.75 -38.62
CA ALA A 439 -23.61 28.84 -39.07
C ALA A 439 -24.36 29.36 -40.32
N SER A 440 -24.57 30.68 -40.41
CA SER A 440 -25.23 31.33 -41.55
C SER A 440 -24.34 31.43 -42.79
N GLU A 441 -23.02 31.49 -42.64
CA GLU A 441 -22.05 31.43 -43.73
C GLU A 441 -21.95 30.04 -44.33
N ILE A 442 -21.96 29.01 -43.48
CA ILE A 442 -21.95 27.61 -43.91
C ILE A 442 -23.23 27.28 -44.69
N GLU A 443 -24.38 27.78 -44.26
CA GLU A 443 -25.63 27.59 -44.98
C GLU A 443 -25.62 28.25 -46.37
N ARG A 444 -25.06 29.46 -46.48
CA ARG A 444 -24.88 30.16 -47.77
C ARG A 444 -23.93 29.41 -48.72
N LEU A 445 -22.81 28.90 -48.22
CA LEU A 445 -21.88 28.09 -49.02
C LEU A 445 -22.48 26.75 -49.43
N LEU A 446 -23.29 26.15 -48.56
CA LEU A 446 -23.97 24.88 -48.82
C LEU A 446 -25.01 25.03 -49.94
N GLU A 447 -25.67 26.19 -50.06
CA GLU A 447 -26.53 26.51 -51.20
C GLU A 447 -25.76 26.69 -52.50
N ILE A 448 -24.58 27.30 -52.45
CA ILE A 448 -23.71 27.47 -53.63
C ILE A 448 -23.20 26.12 -54.14
N ALA A 449 -22.76 25.24 -53.23
CA ALA A 449 -22.33 23.88 -53.57
C ALA A 449 -23.48 23.03 -54.14
N ALA A 450 -24.66 23.08 -53.52
CA ALA A 450 -25.83 22.31 -53.96
C ALA A 450 -26.34 22.73 -55.36
N ARG A 451 -26.17 24.00 -55.75
CA ARG A 451 -26.51 24.50 -57.09
C ARG A 451 -25.53 24.04 -58.17
N LYS A 452 -24.30 23.68 -57.81
CA LYS A 452 -23.25 23.26 -58.75
C LYS A 452 -23.16 21.74 -58.94
N GLY A 453 -23.52 20.95 -57.94
CA GLY A 453 -23.51 19.49 -58.03
C GLY A 453 -23.56 18.84 -56.64
N GLY A 454 -24.60 18.03 -56.40
CA GLY A 454 -24.82 17.30 -55.14
C GLY A 454 -26.07 17.78 -54.36
N GLY A 455 -26.83 16.83 -53.81
CA GLY A 455 -28.03 17.13 -53.03
C GLY A 455 -27.71 17.80 -51.69
N LYS A 456 -28.48 18.83 -51.30
CA LYS A 456 -28.34 19.59 -50.04
C LYS A 456 -28.17 18.66 -48.81
N ARG A 457 -28.94 17.56 -48.75
CA ARG A 457 -28.86 16.53 -47.70
C ARG A 457 -27.56 15.72 -47.70
N THR A 458 -27.03 15.36 -48.87
CA THR A 458 -25.80 14.58 -49.01
C THR A 458 -24.59 15.39 -48.54
N LEU A 459 -24.52 16.66 -48.94
CA LEU A 459 -23.47 17.60 -48.51
C LEU A 459 -23.50 17.86 -47.00
N GLN A 460 -24.71 18.02 -46.42
CA GLN A 460 -24.88 18.12 -44.97
C GLN A 460 -24.39 16.85 -44.24
N SER A 461 -24.65 15.67 -44.80
CA SER A 461 -24.18 14.40 -44.22
C SER A 461 -22.67 14.26 -44.27
N MET A 462 -22.03 14.59 -45.39
CA MET A 462 -20.57 14.55 -45.53
C MET A 462 -19.88 15.55 -44.59
N LEU A 463 -20.41 16.78 -44.47
CA LEU A 463 -19.91 17.76 -43.51
C LEU A 463 -20.09 17.31 -42.06
N LYS A 464 -21.21 16.62 -41.74
CA LYS A 464 -21.45 16.04 -40.41
C LYS A 464 -20.44 14.94 -40.09
N MET A 465 -20.13 14.05 -41.04
CA MET A 465 -19.12 13.00 -40.86
C MET A 465 -17.72 13.58 -40.63
N ALA A 466 -17.32 14.55 -41.45
CA ALA A 466 -16.01 15.15 -41.34
C ALA A 466 -15.84 16.02 -40.07
N ARG A 467 -16.93 16.67 -39.61
CA ARG A 467 -16.97 17.32 -38.29
C ARG A 467 -16.86 16.33 -37.14
N ALA A 468 -17.42 15.12 -37.26
CA ALA A 468 -17.27 14.08 -36.24
C ALA A 468 -15.81 13.60 -36.13
N GLU A 469 -15.08 13.56 -37.26
CA GLU A 469 -13.67 13.21 -37.30
C GLU A 469 -12.78 14.31 -36.68
N ALA A 470 -13.06 15.58 -37.00
CA ALA A 470 -12.41 16.73 -36.35
C ALA A 470 -12.76 16.81 -34.84
N ALA A 471 -14.00 16.50 -34.45
CA ALA A 471 -14.41 16.43 -33.06
C ALA A 471 -13.67 15.33 -32.29
N LYS A 472 -13.31 14.22 -32.95
CA LYS A 472 -12.47 13.15 -32.37
C LYS A 472 -11.05 13.64 -32.08
N ALA A 473 -10.47 14.47 -32.95
CA ALA A 473 -9.18 15.12 -32.71
C ALA A 473 -9.26 16.14 -31.56
N ASN A 474 -10.31 16.96 -31.52
CA ASN A 474 -10.54 17.90 -30.42
C ASN A 474 -10.86 17.20 -29.09
N ALA A 475 -11.53 16.05 -29.11
CA ALA A 475 -11.79 15.23 -27.92
C ALA A 475 -10.48 14.69 -27.32
N LYS A 476 -9.50 14.31 -28.17
CA LYS A 476 -8.15 13.97 -27.71
C LYS A 476 -7.46 15.15 -27.01
N GLN A 477 -7.60 16.35 -27.57
CA GLN A 477 -7.04 17.57 -26.98
C GLN A 477 -7.74 17.98 -25.67
N ARG A 478 -9.06 17.80 -25.58
CA ARG A 478 -9.82 17.97 -24.33
C ARG A 478 -9.46 16.91 -23.29
N HIS A 479 -9.18 15.68 -23.71
CA HIS A 479 -8.73 14.62 -22.82
C HIS A 479 -7.37 14.98 -22.19
N GLU A 480 -6.45 15.53 -22.99
CA GLU A 480 -5.17 16.06 -22.48
C GLU A 480 -5.35 17.25 -21.52
N GLN A 481 -6.33 18.14 -21.77
CA GLN A 481 -6.68 19.23 -20.84
C GLN A 481 -7.34 18.73 -19.55
N GLN A 482 -8.27 17.77 -19.63
CA GLN A 482 -8.91 17.15 -18.46
C GLN A 482 -7.92 16.38 -17.58
N LEU A 483 -6.89 15.77 -18.18
CA LEU A 483 -5.77 15.18 -17.43
C LEU A 483 -4.96 16.26 -16.70
N ALA A 484 -4.79 17.44 -17.29
CA ALA A 484 -4.07 18.56 -16.69
C ALA A 484 -4.84 19.23 -15.53
N GLU A 485 -6.18 19.19 -15.55
CA GLU A 485 -7.04 19.79 -14.51
C GLU A 485 -7.36 18.83 -13.35
N ARG A 486 -6.94 17.56 -13.43
CA ARG A 486 -7.30 16.53 -12.45
C ARG A 486 -6.57 16.70 -11.11
N CYS A 487 -7.36 16.71 -10.03
CA CYS A 487 -6.86 16.74 -8.64
C CYS A 487 -6.96 15.39 -7.90
N ASP A 488 -7.60 14.38 -8.51
CA ASP A 488 -7.71 13.03 -7.92
C ASP A 488 -6.35 12.30 -7.98
N PRO A 489 -5.81 11.84 -6.84
CA PRO A 489 -4.49 11.21 -6.78
C PRO A 489 -4.46 9.76 -7.27
N ARG A 490 -5.61 9.10 -7.50
CA ARG A 490 -5.64 7.68 -7.90
C ARG A 490 -5.02 7.51 -9.30
N PRO A 491 -4.16 6.52 -9.55
CA PRO A 491 -3.73 6.18 -10.90
C PRO A 491 -4.93 5.79 -11.77
N ARG A 492 -4.95 6.28 -13.02
CA ARG A 492 -5.91 5.84 -14.04
C ARG A 492 -5.39 4.60 -14.72
N VAL A 493 -6.20 3.55 -14.73
CA VAL A 493 -5.86 2.26 -15.33
C VAL A 493 -6.93 1.88 -16.34
N PRO A 494 -6.57 1.64 -17.61
CA PRO A 494 -7.52 1.11 -18.59
C PRO A 494 -8.17 -0.17 -18.06
N ALA A 495 -9.49 -0.23 -18.06
CA ALA A 495 -10.21 -1.40 -17.60
C ALA A 495 -9.85 -2.61 -18.48
N PRO A 496 -9.33 -3.71 -17.89
CA PRO A 496 -8.97 -4.90 -18.66
C PRO A 496 -10.21 -5.51 -19.32
N ALA A 497 -10.00 -6.15 -20.47
CA ALA A 497 -11.07 -6.89 -21.13
C ALA A 497 -11.50 -8.11 -20.28
N PRO A 498 -12.74 -8.59 -20.40
CA PRO A 498 -13.23 -9.76 -19.66
C PRO A 498 -12.46 -11.06 -19.95
N ASP A 499 -11.62 -11.11 -20.96
CA ASP A 499 -10.78 -12.25 -21.32
C ASP A 499 -9.27 -11.98 -21.11
N SER A 500 -8.91 -10.83 -20.52
CA SER A 500 -7.51 -10.50 -20.24
C SER A 500 -6.90 -11.45 -19.21
N GLU A 501 -5.62 -11.75 -19.38
CA GLU A 501 -4.84 -12.58 -18.46
C GLU A 501 -4.88 -12.03 -17.03
N TRP A 502 -4.98 -12.92 -16.05
CA TRP A 502 -5.12 -12.52 -14.65
C TRP A 502 -3.83 -11.98 -14.04
N LEU A 503 -2.67 -12.57 -14.36
CA LEU A 503 -1.41 -12.24 -13.70
C LEU A 503 -1.01 -10.77 -13.85
N PRO A 504 -1.03 -10.16 -15.06
CA PRO A 504 -0.67 -8.75 -15.19
C PRO A 504 -1.60 -7.81 -14.42
N VAL A 505 -2.90 -8.12 -14.39
CA VAL A 505 -3.90 -7.33 -13.65
C VAL A 505 -3.65 -7.45 -12.16
N VAL A 506 -3.40 -8.65 -11.64
CA VAL A 506 -3.10 -8.85 -10.21
C VAL A 506 -1.77 -8.24 -9.80
N GLU A 507 -0.73 -8.33 -10.61
CA GLU A 507 0.56 -7.68 -10.35
C GLU A 507 0.40 -6.17 -10.22
N LEU A 508 -0.43 -5.56 -11.08
CA LEU A 508 -0.79 -4.16 -10.95
C LEU A 508 -1.52 -3.88 -9.62
N LEU A 509 -2.55 -4.66 -9.28
CA LEU A 509 -3.27 -4.49 -8.02
C LEU A 509 -2.32 -4.61 -6.82
N ASN A 510 -1.45 -5.62 -6.82
CA ASN A 510 -0.43 -5.85 -5.79
C ASN A 510 0.58 -4.70 -5.70
N ALA A 511 1.04 -4.17 -6.84
CA ALA A 511 1.98 -3.06 -6.88
C ALA A 511 1.39 -1.77 -6.27
N VAL A 512 0.10 -1.51 -6.50
CA VAL A 512 -0.59 -0.35 -5.90
C VAL A 512 -0.86 -0.59 -4.41
N HIS A 513 -1.51 -1.70 -4.06
CA HIS A 513 -2.01 -1.93 -2.71
C HIS A 513 -0.91 -2.34 -1.72
N GLY A 514 0.07 -3.13 -2.15
CA GLY A 514 1.20 -3.57 -1.32
C GLY A 514 2.15 -2.43 -0.90
N ARG A 515 2.18 -1.34 -1.68
CA ARG A 515 2.95 -0.12 -1.37
C ARG A 515 2.21 0.85 -0.45
N SER A 516 0.97 0.56 -0.08
CA SER A 516 0.21 1.42 0.83
C SER A 516 0.94 1.56 2.17
N ARG A 517 1.08 2.82 2.60
CA ARG A 517 1.65 3.23 3.90
C ARG A 517 0.57 3.74 4.87
N ALA A 518 -0.70 3.46 4.58
CA ALA A 518 -1.78 3.77 5.51
C ALA A 518 -1.56 3.04 6.84
N ASP A 519 -2.06 3.61 7.95
CA ASP A 519 -2.02 2.97 9.27
C ASP A 519 -2.63 1.56 9.21
N GLU A 520 -3.68 1.35 8.41
CA GLU A 520 -4.26 0.03 8.12
C GLU A 520 -4.26 -0.21 6.60
N PRO A 521 -3.19 -0.79 6.02
CA PRO A 521 -3.15 -1.09 4.60
C PRO A 521 -4.12 -2.24 4.26
N PRO A 522 -4.49 -2.41 2.99
CA PRO A 522 -5.16 -3.63 2.53
C PRO A 522 -4.38 -4.86 3.00
N MET A 523 -5.03 -5.75 3.73
CA MET A 523 -4.40 -6.85 4.46
C MET A 523 -5.18 -8.14 4.24
N ARG A 524 -4.51 -9.28 4.43
CA ARG A 524 -5.11 -10.60 4.30
C ARG A 524 -5.11 -11.36 5.63
N ASN A 525 -6.02 -12.29 5.81
CA ASN A 525 -5.90 -13.30 6.87
C ASN A 525 -4.90 -14.40 6.47
N ARG A 526 -4.62 -15.35 7.36
CA ARG A 526 -3.75 -16.51 7.08
C ARG A 526 -4.24 -17.41 5.93
N ASN A 527 -5.54 -17.35 5.61
CA ASN A 527 -6.16 -18.13 4.54
C ASN A 527 -6.09 -17.43 3.17
N GLY A 528 -5.49 -16.23 3.10
CA GLY A 528 -5.32 -15.46 1.87
C GLY A 528 -6.51 -14.54 1.54
N ASP A 529 -7.56 -14.51 2.35
CA ASP A 529 -8.72 -13.64 2.11
C ASP A 529 -8.42 -12.21 2.52
N LEU A 530 -8.85 -11.24 1.72
CA LEU A 530 -8.84 -9.83 2.10
C LEU A 530 -9.74 -9.57 3.30
N VAL A 531 -9.21 -8.85 4.30
CA VAL A 531 -9.91 -8.57 5.55
C VAL A 531 -9.80 -7.11 5.95
N GLN A 532 -10.70 -6.68 6.84
CA GLN A 532 -10.69 -5.38 7.48
C GLN A 532 -11.08 -5.51 8.95
N ILE A 533 -10.53 -4.65 9.82
CA ILE A 533 -10.90 -4.63 11.23
C ILE A 533 -12.15 -3.78 11.44
N ARG A 534 -13.24 -4.39 11.94
CA ARG A 534 -14.52 -3.73 12.19
C ARG A 534 -15.01 -3.96 13.61
N SER A 535 -15.78 -3.02 14.14
CA SER A 535 -16.48 -3.21 15.40
C SER A 535 -17.85 -3.83 15.10
N SER A 536 -18.10 -5.03 15.63
CA SER A 536 -19.33 -5.80 15.37
C SER A 536 -19.70 -6.62 16.60
N SER A 537 -20.99 -6.93 16.75
CA SER A 537 -21.47 -7.97 17.66
C SER A 537 -21.25 -9.34 17.02
N THR A 538 -20.65 -10.29 17.74
CA THR A 538 -20.52 -11.66 17.23
C THR A 538 -21.89 -12.35 17.25
N PRO A 539 -22.34 -12.95 16.13
CA PRO A 539 -23.52 -13.80 16.14
C PRO A 539 -23.38 -14.95 17.15
N SER A 540 -24.48 -15.37 17.76
CA SER A 540 -24.52 -16.49 18.72
C SER A 540 -23.73 -16.27 20.01
N LEU A 541 -23.29 -15.05 20.29
CA LEU A 541 -22.89 -14.62 21.64
C LEU A 541 -23.98 -13.77 22.24
N HIS A 542 -24.02 -13.72 23.56
CA HIS A 542 -24.87 -12.82 24.34
C HIS A 542 -24.02 -12.05 25.36
N MET A 543 -24.56 -10.96 25.89
CA MET A 543 -23.96 -10.34 27.07
C MET A 543 -24.11 -11.32 28.25
N LEU A 544 -23.01 -11.62 28.94
CA LEU A 544 -23.07 -12.48 30.12
C LEU A 544 -24.08 -11.88 31.13
N ALA A 545 -25.06 -12.68 31.57
CA ALA A 545 -26.16 -12.21 32.40
C ALA A 545 -26.35 -13.08 33.65
N SER A 546 -27.02 -12.52 34.65
CA SER A 546 -27.31 -13.19 35.92
C SER A 546 -28.75 -13.71 35.94
N GLY A 547 -29.05 -14.80 35.23
CA GLY A 547 -30.38 -15.47 35.27
C GLY A 547 -31.24 -15.45 34.00
N ASP A 548 -32.41 -16.11 34.07
CA ASP A 548 -33.35 -16.41 32.97
C ASP A 548 -34.11 -15.21 32.35
N ASN A 549 -33.50 -14.02 32.24
CA ASN A 549 -34.15 -12.85 31.62
C ASN A 549 -33.37 -12.32 30.41
N VAL A 550 -34.10 -12.22 29.29
CA VAL A 550 -33.82 -11.55 28.00
C VAL A 550 -32.33 -11.50 27.62
N GLU A 551 -31.92 -12.37 26.69
CA GLU A 551 -30.60 -12.31 26.05
C GLU A 551 -30.36 -10.90 25.46
N LEU A 552 -29.55 -10.11 26.16
CA LEU A 552 -29.09 -8.83 25.66
C LEU A 552 -28.04 -9.07 24.57
N PRO A 553 -28.03 -8.26 23.50
CA PRO A 553 -27.04 -8.39 22.44
C PRO A 553 -25.62 -8.27 23.03
N PRO A 554 -24.66 -9.05 22.53
CA PRO A 554 -23.30 -9.00 23.04
C PRO A 554 -22.69 -7.61 22.74
N PRO A 555 -21.81 -7.12 23.61
CA PRO A 555 -21.13 -5.85 23.35
C PRO A 555 -20.34 -5.94 22.04
N SER A 556 -20.26 -4.82 21.32
CA SER A 556 -19.49 -4.78 20.08
C SER A 556 -18.01 -4.95 20.38
N GLN A 557 -17.34 -5.78 19.57
CA GLN A 557 -15.92 -6.06 19.70
C GLN A 557 -15.23 -5.85 18.35
N MET A 558 -13.95 -5.51 18.40
CA MET A 558 -13.13 -5.45 17.21
C MET A 558 -12.89 -6.86 16.69
N GLN A 559 -13.19 -7.08 15.41
CA GLN A 559 -13.12 -8.38 14.76
C GLN A 559 -12.40 -8.29 13.42
N ILE A 560 -11.74 -9.39 13.05
CA ILE A 560 -11.18 -9.57 11.72
C ILE A 560 -12.33 -9.98 10.81
N TYR A 561 -12.79 -9.06 9.97
CA TYR A 561 -13.91 -9.29 9.06
C TYR A 561 -13.41 -9.57 7.65
N THR A 562 -13.78 -10.73 7.09
CA THR A 562 -13.50 -11.08 5.70
C THR A 562 -14.38 -10.27 4.76
N LEU A 563 -13.77 -9.57 3.82
CA LEU A 563 -14.48 -8.70 2.88
C LEU A 563 -15.25 -9.52 1.85
N THR A 564 -16.46 -9.05 1.54
CA THR A 564 -17.27 -9.55 0.42
C THR A 564 -16.72 -9.02 -0.91
N GLU A 565 -17.10 -9.66 -2.02
CA GLU A 565 -16.65 -9.26 -3.37
C GLU A 565 -16.90 -7.75 -3.67
N PRO A 566 -18.09 -7.17 -3.40
CA PRO A 566 -18.31 -5.74 -3.59
C PRO A 566 -17.38 -4.87 -2.75
N GLU A 567 -17.11 -5.26 -1.50
CA GLU A 567 -16.22 -4.49 -0.62
C GLU A 567 -14.75 -4.59 -1.07
N VAL A 568 -14.33 -5.72 -1.63
CA VAL A 568 -13.01 -5.83 -2.28
C VAL A 568 -12.93 -4.90 -3.49
N ALA A 569 -14.00 -4.81 -4.29
CA ALA A 569 -14.05 -3.86 -5.41
C ALA A 569 -13.93 -2.41 -4.92
N GLU A 570 -14.62 -2.04 -3.82
CA GLU A 570 -14.47 -0.72 -3.21
C GLU A 570 -13.04 -0.45 -2.71
N VAL A 571 -12.39 -1.43 -2.09
CA VAL A 571 -10.99 -1.29 -1.64
C VAL A 571 -10.08 -1.01 -2.84
N ILE A 572 -10.30 -1.70 -3.96
CA ILE A 572 -9.58 -1.47 -5.21
C ILE A 572 -9.84 -0.06 -5.75
N GLU A 573 -11.10 0.36 -5.81
CA GLU A 573 -11.51 1.67 -6.35
C GLU A 573 -11.04 2.86 -5.51
N ARG A 574 -10.85 2.67 -4.19
CA ARG A 574 -10.25 3.70 -3.32
C ARG A 574 -8.81 4.02 -3.71
N HIS A 575 -8.11 3.09 -4.34
CA HIS A 575 -6.70 3.24 -4.70
C HIS A 575 -6.45 3.33 -6.20
N ILE A 576 -7.38 2.90 -7.06
CA ILE A 576 -7.22 2.87 -8.52
C ILE A 576 -8.51 3.33 -9.20
N GLU A 577 -8.39 4.21 -10.19
CA GLU A 577 -9.51 4.57 -11.07
C GLU A 577 -9.43 3.71 -12.34
N PHE A 578 -10.28 2.68 -12.43
CA PHE A 578 -10.46 1.96 -13.68
C PHE A 578 -11.38 2.74 -14.61
N GLY A 579 -11.08 2.71 -15.91
CA GLY A 579 -11.89 3.44 -16.88
C GLY A 579 -11.66 3.01 -18.31
N GLN A 580 -12.51 3.53 -19.19
CA GLN A 580 -12.45 3.29 -20.62
C GLN A 580 -12.37 4.63 -21.35
N ASP A 581 -11.52 4.70 -22.37
CA ASP A 581 -11.52 5.83 -23.27
C ASP A 581 -12.73 5.78 -24.19
N THR A 582 -13.61 6.76 -24.04
CA THR A 582 -14.80 6.94 -24.87
C THR A 582 -14.60 8.14 -25.80
N ARG A 583 -15.52 8.33 -26.77
CA ARG A 583 -15.51 9.53 -27.65
C ARG A 583 -15.65 10.84 -26.88
N GLU A 584 -16.24 10.80 -25.68
CA GLU A 584 -16.47 11.97 -24.83
C GLU A 584 -15.37 12.15 -23.77
N GLY A 585 -14.39 11.24 -23.72
CA GLY A 585 -13.28 11.26 -22.78
C GLY A 585 -13.21 10.01 -21.90
N TRP A 586 -12.42 10.12 -20.84
CA TRP A 586 -12.23 9.04 -19.87
C TRP A 586 -13.51 8.81 -19.07
N ARG A 587 -14.06 7.59 -19.15
CA ARG A 587 -15.22 7.18 -18.36
C ARG A 587 -14.78 6.19 -17.27
N PRO A 588 -14.93 6.53 -15.98
CA PRO A 588 -14.69 5.57 -14.90
C PRO A 588 -15.65 4.37 -15.00
N VAL A 589 -15.13 3.18 -14.77
CA VAL A 589 -15.90 1.92 -14.75
C VAL A 589 -15.40 1.01 -13.63
N HIS A 590 -16.23 0.05 -13.23
CA HIS A 590 -15.84 -0.98 -12.26
C HIS A 590 -14.88 -1.99 -12.88
N LEU A 591 -13.97 -2.51 -12.07
CA LEU A 591 -13.15 -3.66 -12.45
C LEU A 591 -14.04 -4.91 -12.60
N GLY A 592 -13.79 -5.73 -13.63
CA GLY A 592 -14.56 -6.96 -13.84
C GLY A 592 -14.50 -7.90 -12.63
N ALA A 593 -15.66 -8.42 -12.22
CA ALA A 593 -15.87 -9.30 -11.05
C ALA A 593 -14.86 -10.45 -10.94
N GLN A 594 -14.45 -11.03 -12.06
CA GLN A 594 -13.45 -12.10 -12.10
C GLN A 594 -12.08 -11.68 -11.55
N PHE A 595 -11.63 -10.45 -11.81
CA PHE A 595 -10.35 -9.92 -11.32
C PHE A 595 -10.47 -9.56 -9.85
N VAL A 596 -11.63 -9.03 -9.44
CA VAL A 596 -11.95 -8.75 -8.03
C VAL A 596 -11.92 -10.06 -7.23
N ARG A 597 -12.60 -11.11 -7.67
CA ARG A 597 -12.58 -12.44 -7.04
C ARG A 597 -11.18 -13.03 -6.99
N HIS A 598 -10.41 -12.89 -8.08
CA HIS A 598 -9.05 -13.40 -8.11
C HIS A 598 -8.11 -12.63 -7.18
N PHE A 599 -8.34 -11.34 -6.94
CA PHE A 599 -7.60 -10.55 -5.95
C PHE A 599 -8.11 -10.78 -4.52
N ALA A 600 -9.39 -11.13 -4.33
CA ALA A 600 -10.01 -11.30 -3.02
C ALA A 600 -9.35 -12.40 -2.17
N ASN A 601 -8.97 -13.53 -2.78
CA ASN A 601 -8.38 -14.69 -2.10
C ASN A 601 -7.06 -15.13 -2.76
N ARG A 602 -5.92 -14.82 -2.15
CA ARG A 602 -4.57 -15.16 -2.65
C ARG A 602 -3.54 -15.30 -1.53
N SER A 603 -2.54 -16.15 -1.78
CA SER A 603 -1.38 -16.34 -0.90
C SER A 603 -0.07 -16.03 -1.64
N ASP A 604 0.06 -14.80 -2.15
CA ASP A 604 1.22 -14.35 -2.95
C ASP A 604 2.19 -13.45 -2.17
N GLY A 605 1.92 -13.17 -0.89
CA GLY A 605 2.78 -12.36 -0.02
C GLY A 605 2.82 -10.87 -0.37
N ALA A 606 2.01 -10.41 -1.34
CA ALA A 606 2.02 -9.01 -1.76
C ALA A 606 1.35 -8.07 -0.75
N LEU A 607 0.35 -8.57 -0.03
CA LEU A 607 -0.33 -7.87 1.05
C LEU A 607 0.07 -8.45 2.40
N PRO A 608 0.21 -7.61 3.44
CA PRO A 608 0.52 -8.09 4.77
C PRO A 608 -0.56 -9.02 5.33
N ILE A 609 -0.15 -9.94 6.19
CA ILE A 609 -1.05 -10.89 6.87
C ILE A 609 -1.36 -10.39 8.27
N VAL A 610 -2.64 -10.23 8.58
CA VAL A 610 -3.11 -9.94 9.95
C VAL A 610 -3.30 -11.24 10.74
N THR A 611 -2.73 -11.27 11.93
CA THR A 611 -2.76 -12.39 12.87
C THR A 611 -3.62 -12.10 14.10
N GLY A 612 -3.87 -10.82 14.41
CA GLY A 612 -4.64 -10.43 15.57
C GLY A 612 -4.87 -8.93 15.71
N ILE A 613 -5.68 -8.57 16.70
CA ILE A 613 -6.03 -7.19 17.02
C ILE A 613 -5.62 -6.90 18.46
N ALA A 614 -4.90 -5.81 18.72
CA ALA A 614 -4.55 -5.38 20.07
C ALA A 614 -5.18 -4.01 20.37
N SER A 615 -6.05 -3.95 21.38
CA SER A 615 -6.63 -2.70 21.89
C SER A 615 -5.78 -2.04 22.99
N LEU A 616 -4.69 -2.70 23.38
CA LEU A 616 -3.75 -2.30 24.42
C LEU A 616 -2.32 -2.65 23.97
N ALA A 617 -1.31 -2.05 24.61
CA ALA A 617 0.08 -2.34 24.31
C ALA A 617 0.48 -3.75 24.80
N ILE A 618 1.47 -4.36 24.19
CA ILE A 618 1.94 -5.71 24.52
C ILE A 618 3.35 -5.59 25.12
N VAL A 619 3.63 -6.30 26.21
CA VAL A 619 4.98 -6.39 26.78
C VAL A 619 5.69 -7.60 26.17
N LEU A 620 6.81 -7.35 25.49
CA LEU A 620 7.61 -8.39 24.87
C LEU A 620 8.44 -9.15 25.93
N PRO A 621 8.94 -10.37 25.63
CA PRO A 621 9.75 -11.15 26.56
C PRO A 621 11.05 -10.47 27.03
N ASP A 622 11.51 -9.42 26.35
CA ASP A 622 12.66 -8.60 26.72
C ASP A 622 12.29 -7.37 27.57
N GLY A 623 11.00 -7.22 27.92
CA GLY A 623 10.46 -6.08 28.68
C GLY A 623 10.17 -4.85 27.83
N GLN A 624 10.36 -4.89 26.51
CA GLN A 624 9.98 -3.78 25.63
C GLN A 624 8.47 -3.71 25.44
N LEU A 625 7.95 -2.49 25.35
CA LEU A 625 6.53 -2.24 25.15
C LEU A 625 6.22 -2.01 23.67
N LEU A 626 5.54 -2.97 23.04
CA LEU A 626 5.04 -2.87 21.67
C LEU A 626 3.75 -2.05 21.65
N ARG A 627 3.84 -0.83 21.08
CA ARG A 627 2.77 0.18 21.05
C ARG A 627 2.66 0.86 19.68
N ALA A 628 2.52 0.06 18.63
CA ALA A 628 2.37 0.61 17.28
C ALA A 628 1.03 1.36 17.13
N ARG A 629 0.95 2.21 16.11
CA ARG A 629 -0.31 2.84 15.67
C ARG A 629 -0.70 2.20 14.35
N GLY A 630 -1.84 1.51 14.32
CA GLY A 630 -2.27 0.75 13.14
C GLY A 630 -1.60 -0.61 13.04
N PHE A 631 -1.33 -1.07 11.82
CA PHE A 631 -0.80 -2.39 11.52
C PHE A 631 0.73 -2.44 11.69
N ASP A 632 1.19 -3.32 12.58
CA ASP A 632 2.59 -3.65 12.73
C ASP A 632 2.97 -4.82 11.80
N ARG A 633 3.87 -4.57 10.85
CA ARG A 633 4.22 -5.55 9.80
C ARG A 633 5.01 -6.75 10.33
N ASP A 634 5.77 -6.58 11.41
CA ASP A 634 6.63 -7.62 11.96
C ASP A 634 5.83 -8.64 12.78
N SER A 635 4.91 -8.16 13.63
CA SER A 635 4.03 -9.03 14.44
C SER A 635 2.74 -9.45 13.71
N GLY A 636 2.33 -8.73 12.68
CA GLY A 636 1.05 -8.93 12.00
C GLY A 636 -0.16 -8.47 12.83
N ILE A 637 0.05 -7.62 13.83
CA ILE A 637 -0.99 -7.18 14.78
C ILE A 637 -1.50 -5.79 14.39
N VAL A 638 -2.82 -5.61 14.38
CA VAL A 638 -3.45 -4.28 14.28
C VAL A 638 -3.63 -3.68 15.67
N PHE A 639 -2.94 -2.58 15.95
CA PHE A 639 -3.04 -1.83 17.19
C PHE A 639 -4.06 -0.69 17.09
N ARG A 640 -5.09 -0.74 17.93
CA ARG A 640 -6.09 0.32 18.13
C ARG A 640 -6.15 0.73 19.60
N ILE A 641 -5.03 1.26 20.08
CA ILE A 641 -4.86 1.69 21.47
C ILE A 641 -5.56 3.05 21.68
N PRO A 642 -6.53 3.18 22.61
CA PRO A 642 -7.15 4.47 22.90
C PRO A 642 -6.13 5.48 23.46
N ALA A 643 -6.17 6.72 22.96
CA ALA A 643 -5.20 7.76 23.35
C ALA A 643 -5.21 8.11 24.86
N ALA A 644 -6.31 7.81 25.57
CA ALA A 644 -6.46 8.07 26.99
C ALA A 644 -5.67 7.10 27.90
N VAL A 645 -5.19 5.97 27.38
CA VAL A 645 -4.46 4.97 28.16
C VAL A 645 -3.02 5.44 28.38
N LYS A 646 -2.71 5.87 29.61
CA LYS A 646 -1.33 6.17 30.04
C LYS A 646 -0.70 4.93 30.65
N LEU A 647 0.42 4.51 30.08
CA LEU A 647 1.16 3.33 30.52
C LEU A 647 2.38 3.75 31.34
N PRO A 648 2.75 2.99 32.38
CA PRO A 648 3.95 3.27 33.17
C PRO A 648 5.22 3.09 32.31
N GLU A 649 6.28 3.81 32.66
CA GLU A 649 7.57 3.68 31.99
C GLU A 649 8.29 2.40 32.48
N PRO A 650 8.78 1.52 31.58
CA PRO A 650 9.41 0.26 31.96
C PRO A 650 10.50 0.38 33.03
N GLY A 651 11.38 1.38 32.93
CA GLY A 651 12.49 1.60 33.86
C GLY A 651 12.11 2.16 35.24
N LYS A 652 10.82 2.46 35.49
CA LYS A 652 10.33 3.01 36.77
C LYS A 652 9.51 2.01 37.59
N CYS A 653 9.34 0.78 37.11
CA CYS A 653 8.56 -0.26 37.78
C CYS A 653 9.49 -1.13 38.63
N ASP A 654 9.63 -0.80 39.92
CA ASP A 654 10.41 -1.58 40.89
C ASP A 654 9.51 -2.46 41.80
N GLY A 655 10.13 -3.21 42.72
CA GLY A 655 9.39 -4.08 43.65
C GLY A 655 8.41 -3.33 44.55
N LEU A 656 8.71 -2.07 44.92
CA LEU A 656 7.79 -1.25 45.72
C LEU A 656 6.58 -0.82 44.89
N ALA A 657 6.80 -0.40 43.65
CA ALA A 657 5.73 -0.07 42.72
C ALA A 657 4.84 -1.29 42.44
N ALA A 658 5.43 -2.49 42.30
CA ALA A 658 4.69 -3.73 42.16
C ALA A 658 3.83 -4.04 43.40
N ALA A 659 4.37 -3.86 44.61
CA ALA A 659 3.61 -4.04 45.85
C ALA A 659 2.44 -3.06 45.97
N MET A 660 2.64 -1.78 45.60
CA MET A 660 1.57 -0.76 45.58
C MET A 660 0.48 -1.08 44.57
N ALA A 661 0.88 -1.52 43.37
CA ALA A 661 -0.05 -1.93 42.34
C ALA A 661 -0.87 -3.15 42.79
N MET A 662 -0.22 -4.14 43.41
CA MET A 662 -0.89 -5.32 43.94
C MET A 662 -1.88 -4.98 45.07
N ASP A 663 -1.47 -4.14 46.02
CA ASP A 663 -2.33 -3.64 47.09
C ASP A 663 -3.58 -2.94 46.53
N PHE A 664 -3.41 -2.02 45.57
CA PHE A 664 -4.53 -1.37 44.89
C PHE A 664 -5.46 -2.37 44.20
N LEU A 665 -4.93 -3.32 43.43
CA LEU A 665 -5.77 -4.30 42.72
C LEU A 665 -6.54 -5.21 43.69
N ILE A 666 -5.93 -5.60 44.82
CA ILE A 666 -6.54 -6.52 45.80
C ILE A 666 -7.55 -5.81 46.71
N ASN A 667 -7.20 -4.62 47.20
CA ASN A 667 -7.90 -3.92 48.28
C ASN A 667 -8.77 -2.75 47.78
N GLN A 668 -8.66 -2.34 46.52
CA GLN A 668 -9.56 -1.36 45.91
C GLN A 668 -10.37 -1.99 44.77
N TRP A 669 -9.72 -2.60 43.78
CA TRP A 669 -10.43 -3.14 42.61
C TRP A 669 -11.20 -4.44 42.91
N LEU A 670 -10.55 -5.43 43.52
CA LEU A 670 -11.13 -6.74 43.82
C LEU A 670 -11.63 -6.88 45.25
N VAL A 671 -11.81 -5.76 45.97
CA VAL A 671 -12.26 -5.75 47.37
C VAL A 671 -13.60 -6.47 47.55
N ASP A 672 -14.51 -6.25 46.60
CA ASP A 672 -15.84 -6.84 46.58
C ASP A 672 -15.85 -8.30 46.13
N VAL A 673 -14.75 -8.87 45.66
CA VAL A 673 -14.71 -10.27 45.20
C VAL A 673 -14.45 -11.20 46.39
N ALA A 674 -15.45 -12.02 46.73
CA ALA A 674 -15.41 -12.94 47.86
C ALA A 674 -14.56 -14.20 47.57
N THR A 675 -13.26 -14.03 47.42
CA THR A 675 -12.29 -15.11 47.24
C THR A 675 -11.05 -14.85 48.09
N ASP A 676 -10.22 -15.87 48.24
CA ASP A 676 -8.96 -15.77 48.98
C ASP A 676 -7.89 -15.02 48.18
N TYR A 677 -6.74 -14.78 48.80
CA TYR A 677 -5.65 -14.04 48.17
C TYR A 677 -5.14 -14.73 46.87
N PRO A 678 -4.92 -16.06 46.83
CA PRO A 678 -4.59 -16.77 45.59
C PRO A 678 -5.66 -16.62 44.51
N GLY A 679 -6.94 -16.73 44.85
CA GLY A 679 -8.05 -16.53 43.91
C GLY A 679 -8.04 -15.14 43.26
N LYS A 680 -7.77 -14.09 44.05
CA LYS A 680 -7.61 -12.73 43.50
C LYS A 680 -6.37 -12.61 42.60
N CYS A 681 -5.25 -13.28 42.95
CA CYS A 681 -4.06 -13.32 42.09
C CYS A 681 -4.35 -14.02 40.74
N ILE A 682 -5.14 -15.09 40.73
CA ILE A 682 -5.57 -15.76 39.50
C ILE A 682 -6.41 -14.83 38.62
N LEU A 683 -7.30 -14.02 39.21
CA LEU A 683 -8.09 -13.03 38.46
C LEU A 683 -7.24 -11.92 37.86
N ILE A 684 -6.22 -11.44 38.59
CA ILE A 684 -5.22 -10.50 38.06
C ILE A 684 -4.46 -11.15 36.91
N ALA A 685 -4.00 -12.39 37.08
CA ALA A 685 -3.34 -13.14 36.02
C ALA A 685 -4.24 -13.34 34.80
N CYS A 686 -5.55 -13.56 34.97
CA CYS A 686 -6.52 -13.61 33.88
C CYS A 686 -6.56 -12.30 33.10
N ALA A 687 -6.65 -11.16 33.78
CA ALA A 687 -6.61 -9.84 33.16
C ALA A 687 -5.31 -9.62 32.36
N LEU A 688 -4.15 -9.93 32.95
CA LEU A 688 -2.85 -9.83 32.28
C LEU A 688 -2.73 -10.79 31.08
N THR A 689 -3.29 -11.99 31.19
CA THR A 689 -3.32 -12.97 30.09
C THR A 689 -4.13 -12.44 28.90
N ILE A 690 -5.23 -11.71 29.13
CA ILE A 690 -6.01 -11.08 28.06
C ILE A 690 -5.22 -9.97 27.38
N ILE A 691 -4.46 -9.17 28.15
CA ILE A 691 -3.57 -8.12 27.60
C ILE A 691 -2.50 -8.76 26.72
N GLU A 692 -1.78 -9.76 27.23
CA GLU A 692 -0.60 -10.35 26.60
C GLU A 692 -0.90 -11.49 25.61
N ARG A 693 -2.17 -11.86 25.39
CA ARG A 693 -2.58 -13.05 24.63
C ARG A 693 -1.93 -13.25 23.25
N MET A 694 -1.53 -12.15 22.59
CA MET A 694 -0.88 -12.18 21.27
C MET A 694 0.60 -12.55 21.34
N ALA A 695 1.25 -12.38 22.49
CA ALA A 695 2.62 -12.82 22.77
C ALA A 695 2.67 -14.27 23.33
N LEU A 696 1.50 -14.89 23.54
CA LEU A 696 1.37 -16.18 24.21
C LEU A 696 1.05 -17.30 23.21
N PRO A 697 2.01 -18.21 22.95
CA PRO A 697 1.77 -19.36 22.07
C PRO A 697 0.78 -20.36 22.67
N GLU A 698 0.88 -20.57 23.99
CA GLU A 698 0.03 -21.43 24.79
C GLU A 698 -0.50 -20.63 25.97
N ARG A 699 -1.72 -20.93 26.42
CA ARG A 699 -2.42 -20.12 27.44
C ARG A 699 -3.36 -20.98 28.31
N PRO A 700 -3.48 -20.69 29.61
CA PRO A 700 -4.41 -21.41 30.47
C PRO A 700 -5.85 -20.97 30.25
N ALA A 701 -6.79 -21.85 30.59
CA ALA A 701 -8.20 -21.51 30.79
C ALA A 701 -8.45 -21.07 32.24
N PHE A 702 -9.52 -20.29 32.46
CA PHE A 702 -9.88 -19.80 33.78
C PHE A 702 -11.27 -20.30 34.19
N PHE A 703 -11.40 -20.94 35.35
CA PHE A 703 -12.68 -21.38 35.89
C PHE A 703 -13.08 -20.46 37.03
N VAL A 704 -14.28 -19.87 36.95
CA VAL A 704 -14.85 -19.06 38.04
C VAL A 704 -16.10 -19.77 38.55
N THR A 705 -15.98 -20.40 39.70
CA THR A 705 -17.00 -21.27 40.28
C THR A 705 -17.45 -20.78 41.64
N ALA A 706 -18.69 -21.12 42.03
CA ALA A 706 -19.26 -20.75 43.33
C ALA A 706 -20.24 -21.83 43.79
N GLY A 707 -20.42 -21.95 45.10
CA GLY A 707 -21.32 -22.95 45.69
C GLY A 707 -22.80 -22.72 45.40
N GLN A 708 -23.20 -21.46 45.15
CA GLN A 708 -24.59 -21.06 44.94
C GLN A 708 -24.72 -20.03 43.80
N ARG A 709 -25.95 -19.87 43.28
CA ARG A 709 -26.31 -18.77 42.37
C ARG A 709 -26.16 -17.43 43.10
N GLY A 710 -25.88 -16.36 42.34
CA GLY A 710 -25.70 -15.03 42.94
C GLY A 710 -24.33 -14.78 43.55
N GLY A 711 -23.41 -15.74 43.49
CA GLY A 711 -22.09 -15.63 44.12
C GLY A 711 -21.11 -14.61 43.50
N GLY A 712 -21.53 -13.76 42.56
CA GLY A 712 -20.67 -12.74 41.93
C GLY A 712 -19.79 -13.22 40.75
N LYS A 713 -19.98 -14.46 40.25
CA LYS A 713 -19.19 -15.04 39.14
C LYS A 713 -19.26 -14.20 37.85
N THR A 714 -20.47 -13.83 37.45
CA THR A 714 -20.71 -12.98 36.28
C THR A 714 -20.11 -11.59 36.47
N THR A 715 -20.29 -11.00 37.66
CA THR A 715 -19.77 -9.68 38.02
C THR A 715 -18.25 -9.61 37.87
N VAL A 716 -17.51 -10.58 38.40
CA VAL A 716 -16.04 -10.55 38.35
C VAL A 716 -15.51 -10.71 36.92
N LEU A 717 -16.14 -11.55 36.09
CA LEU A 717 -15.76 -11.68 34.68
C LEU A 717 -16.05 -10.39 33.89
N HIS A 718 -17.14 -9.69 34.21
CA HIS A 718 -17.38 -8.35 33.67
C HIS A 718 -16.37 -7.32 34.13
N MET A 719 -15.95 -7.33 35.40
CA MET A 719 -14.91 -6.42 35.92
C MET A 719 -13.60 -6.63 35.15
N VAL A 720 -13.15 -7.89 35.01
CA VAL A 720 -11.93 -8.22 34.25
C VAL A 720 -12.05 -7.75 32.79
N ALA A 721 -13.13 -8.09 32.10
CA ALA A 721 -13.34 -7.68 30.71
C ALA A 721 -13.42 -6.15 30.55
N THR A 722 -14.12 -5.46 31.45
CA THR A 722 -14.26 -4.00 31.41
C THR A 722 -12.93 -3.30 31.65
N ALA A 723 -12.14 -3.79 32.61
CA ALA A 723 -10.81 -3.24 32.89
C ALA A 723 -9.90 -3.29 31.66
N VAL A 724 -9.79 -4.46 31.01
CA VAL A 724 -8.82 -4.64 29.91
C VAL A 724 -9.40 -4.29 28.54
N LEU A 725 -10.62 -4.71 28.21
CA LEU A 725 -11.23 -4.49 26.90
C LEU A 725 -12.00 -3.17 26.80
N GLY A 726 -12.38 -2.56 27.93
CA GLY A 726 -13.27 -1.40 27.94
C GLY A 726 -14.73 -1.75 27.61
N ALA A 727 -15.07 -3.04 27.63
CA ALA A 727 -16.40 -3.55 27.35
C ALA A 727 -16.70 -4.76 28.25
N ARG A 728 -17.98 -5.04 28.47
CA ARG A 728 -18.45 -6.20 29.22
C ARG A 728 -18.03 -7.52 28.52
N ALA A 729 -17.91 -8.60 29.30
CA ALA A 729 -17.64 -9.94 28.77
C ALA A 729 -18.77 -10.42 27.84
N ALA A 730 -18.39 -10.98 26.69
CA ALA A 730 -19.28 -11.72 25.81
C ALA A 730 -19.26 -13.20 26.20
N ALA A 731 -20.44 -13.84 26.17
CA ALA A 731 -20.61 -15.21 26.59
C ALA A 731 -21.19 -16.08 25.47
N ALA A 732 -20.84 -17.36 25.48
CA ALA A 732 -21.39 -18.42 24.67
C ALA A 732 -21.99 -19.49 25.58
N ALA A 733 -23.23 -19.88 25.31
CA ALA A 733 -23.88 -20.95 26.05
C ALA A 733 -23.18 -22.29 25.82
N TRP A 734 -22.97 -23.06 26.89
CA TRP A 734 -22.36 -24.38 26.82
C TRP A 734 -23.31 -25.40 26.17
N SER A 735 -22.98 -25.85 24.95
CA SER A 735 -23.73 -26.93 24.28
C SER A 735 -23.27 -28.32 24.76
N PRO A 736 -24.18 -29.27 25.03
CA PRO A 736 -23.81 -30.65 25.31
C PRO A 736 -23.22 -31.37 24.09
N ASN A 737 -23.40 -30.84 22.87
CA ASN A 737 -22.91 -31.44 21.64
C ASN A 737 -21.47 -30.97 21.30
N ASP A 738 -20.51 -31.89 21.36
CA ASP A 738 -19.09 -31.64 21.08
C ASP A 738 -18.85 -31.01 19.70
N GLU A 739 -19.62 -31.44 18.70
CA GLU A 739 -19.49 -30.98 17.32
C GLU A 739 -19.99 -29.54 17.15
N GLU A 740 -21.01 -29.14 17.92
CA GLU A 740 -21.45 -27.74 18.00
C GLU A 740 -20.42 -26.88 18.71
N ARG A 741 -19.86 -27.36 19.84
CA ARG A 741 -18.79 -26.65 20.56
C ARG A 741 -17.57 -26.41 19.67
N ARG A 742 -17.15 -27.43 18.91
CA ARG A 742 -16.03 -27.34 17.95
C ARG A 742 -16.27 -26.27 16.88
N LYS A 743 -17.48 -26.22 16.30
CA LYS A 743 -17.85 -25.23 15.27
C LYS A 743 -17.92 -23.81 15.83
N ALA A 744 -18.55 -23.65 16.99
CA ALA A 744 -18.65 -22.36 17.67
C ALA A 744 -17.26 -21.83 18.00
N LEU A 745 -16.40 -22.67 18.60
CA LEU A 745 -15.01 -22.35 18.89
C LEU A 745 -14.25 -21.88 17.65
N PHE A 746 -14.35 -22.63 16.53
CA PHE A 746 -13.69 -22.27 15.28
C PHE A 746 -14.12 -20.88 14.78
N ALA A 747 -15.42 -20.59 14.83
CA ALA A 747 -15.97 -19.29 14.41
C ALA A 747 -15.47 -18.13 15.31
N TYR A 748 -15.45 -18.33 16.63
CA TYR A 748 -14.99 -17.33 17.61
C TYR A 748 -13.49 -17.03 17.47
N LEU A 749 -12.66 -18.05 17.27
CA LEU A 749 -11.23 -17.88 16.99
C LEU A 749 -11.01 -17.15 15.65
N GLY A 750 -11.76 -17.50 14.61
CA GLY A 750 -11.70 -16.85 13.30
C GLY A 750 -12.07 -15.36 13.35
N ALA A 751 -13.01 -14.97 14.22
CA ALA A 751 -13.36 -13.57 14.45
C ALA A 751 -12.27 -12.79 15.22
N GLY A 752 -11.30 -13.48 15.84
CA GLY A 752 -10.21 -12.88 16.59
C GLY A 752 -10.61 -12.32 17.95
N LEU A 753 -11.61 -12.92 18.62
CA LEU A 753 -12.12 -12.43 19.89
C LEU A 753 -11.02 -12.44 20.98
N PRO A 754 -10.90 -11.39 21.80
CA PRO A 754 -9.91 -11.33 22.87
C PRO A 754 -10.24 -12.23 24.07
N PHE A 755 -11.51 -12.30 24.44
CA PHE A 755 -11.98 -13.00 25.63
C PHE A 755 -13.35 -13.62 25.40
N LEU A 756 -13.48 -14.91 25.71
CA LEU A 756 -14.69 -15.71 25.55
C LEU A 756 -15.08 -16.35 26.88
N VAL A 757 -16.33 -16.17 27.32
CA VAL A 757 -16.87 -16.82 28.50
C VAL A 757 -17.83 -17.93 28.09
N TRP A 758 -17.61 -19.15 28.57
CA TRP A 758 -18.58 -20.23 28.49
C TRP A 758 -19.50 -20.19 29.71
N ASP A 759 -20.79 -19.99 29.49
CA ASP A 759 -21.81 -19.91 30.53
C ASP A 759 -22.92 -20.95 30.34
N ASN A 760 -23.93 -20.92 31.20
CA ASN A 760 -25.01 -21.92 31.23
C ASN A 760 -24.50 -23.38 31.35
N ILE A 761 -23.35 -23.56 31.99
CA ILE A 761 -22.79 -24.88 32.27
C ILE A 761 -23.65 -25.57 33.35
N PRO A 762 -24.01 -26.87 33.17
CA PRO A 762 -24.79 -27.60 34.17
C PRO A 762 -24.14 -27.59 35.56
N LEU A 763 -24.97 -27.60 36.60
CA LEU A 763 -24.53 -27.61 37.99
C LEU A 763 -23.64 -28.83 38.26
N GLY A 764 -22.44 -28.61 38.81
CA GLY A 764 -21.53 -29.71 39.15
C GLY A 764 -20.77 -30.33 37.98
N ALA A 765 -20.95 -29.79 36.76
CA ALA A 765 -20.36 -30.37 35.57
C ALA A 765 -18.82 -30.35 35.61
N ALA A 766 -18.24 -31.50 35.27
CA ALA A 766 -16.82 -31.68 35.09
C ALA A 766 -16.48 -31.52 33.59
N ILE A 767 -15.79 -30.44 33.23
CA ILE A 767 -15.60 -30.03 31.84
C ILE A 767 -14.37 -30.69 31.23
N ASN A 768 -14.60 -31.48 30.18
CA ASN A 768 -13.59 -31.98 29.26
C ASN A 768 -13.99 -31.64 27.81
N CYS A 769 -13.04 -31.16 27.00
CA CYS A 769 -13.31 -30.87 25.60
C CYS A 769 -12.01 -30.81 24.79
N ALA A 770 -11.75 -31.87 24.03
CA ALA A 770 -10.53 -32.01 23.24
C ALA A 770 -10.27 -30.83 22.28
N SER A 771 -11.33 -30.27 21.68
CA SER A 771 -11.23 -29.11 20.78
C SER A 771 -10.71 -27.87 21.50
N ILE A 772 -11.19 -27.61 22.72
CA ILE A 772 -10.74 -26.48 23.53
C ILE A 772 -9.33 -26.73 24.07
N GLU A 773 -9.06 -27.93 24.60
CA GLU A 773 -7.73 -28.34 25.10
C GLU A 773 -6.64 -28.17 24.03
N LYS A 774 -6.97 -28.50 22.77
CA LYS A 774 -6.10 -28.24 21.61
C LYS A 774 -5.88 -26.74 21.41
N ALA A 775 -6.93 -25.92 21.39
CA ALA A 775 -6.82 -24.47 21.19
C ALA A 775 -6.02 -23.74 22.29
N LEU A 776 -6.00 -24.26 23.52
CA LEU A 776 -5.20 -23.72 24.63
C LEU A 776 -3.69 -23.98 24.47
N THR A 777 -3.32 -24.97 23.65
CA THR A 777 -1.93 -25.47 23.52
C THR A 777 -1.30 -25.24 22.15
N THR A 778 -1.96 -24.48 21.27
CA THR A 778 -1.43 -24.17 19.93
C THR A 778 -1.57 -22.68 19.61
N GLU A 779 -0.66 -22.13 18.81
CA GLU A 779 -0.80 -20.76 18.29
C GLU A 779 -1.92 -20.64 17.26
N THR A 780 -2.13 -21.70 16.48
CA THR A 780 -3.17 -21.77 15.46
C THR A 780 -4.04 -23.00 15.61
N TYR A 781 -5.28 -22.84 15.17
CA TYR A 781 -6.28 -23.89 15.19
C TYR A 781 -6.79 -24.11 13.76
N SER A 782 -6.66 -25.33 13.27
CA SER A 782 -7.10 -25.70 11.93
C SER A 782 -8.31 -26.62 12.00
N ASP A 783 -9.28 -26.35 11.14
CA ASP A 783 -10.49 -27.16 11.05
C ASP A 783 -11.07 -27.16 9.63
N ARG A 784 -11.95 -28.13 9.35
CA ARG A 784 -12.64 -28.27 8.07
C ARG A 784 -13.90 -27.43 8.04
N VAL A 785 -14.08 -26.67 6.96
CA VAL A 785 -15.32 -25.92 6.69
C VAL A 785 -16.44 -26.90 6.38
N LEU A 786 -17.60 -26.72 7.02
CA LEU A 786 -18.75 -27.59 6.84
C LEU A 786 -19.29 -27.48 5.41
N GLY A 787 -19.57 -28.62 4.76
CA GLY A 787 -20.11 -28.65 3.39
C GLY A 787 -19.08 -28.44 2.29
N GLU A 788 -17.82 -28.16 2.64
CA GLU A 788 -16.70 -28.01 1.70
C GLU A 788 -15.56 -28.99 2.03
N SER A 789 -14.68 -29.25 1.06
CA SER A 789 -13.43 -30.02 1.27
C SER A 789 -12.24 -29.11 1.54
N ARG A 790 -12.47 -27.97 2.22
CA ARG A 790 -11.45 -26.96 2.52
C ARG A 790 -11.14 -26.94 4.01
N HIS A 791 -9.84 -26.91 4.35
CA HIS A 791 -9.37 -26.61 5.69
C HIS A 791 -9.02 -25.12 5.79
N LEU A 792 -9.42 -24.50 6.90
CA LEU A 792 -9.06 -23.13 7.23
C LEU A 792 -8.26 -23.13 8.53
N GLU A 793 -7.30 -22.21 8.60
CA GLU A 793 -6.47 -22.00 9.79
C GLU A 793 -6.84 -20.65 10.40
N VAL A 794 -7.07 -20.64 11.72
CA VAL A 794 -7.39 -19.44 12.48
C VAL A 794 -6.40 -19.26 13.65
N PRO A 795 -6.03 -18.01 13.99
CA PRO A 795 -5.24 -17.74 15.19
C PRO A 795 -6.01 -18.14 16.45
N ALA A 796 -5.35 -18.79 17.39
CA ALA A 796 -6.00 -19.31 18.59
C ALA A 796 -5.91 -18.37 19.81
N TYR A 797 -5.61 -17.07 19.63
CA TYR A 797 -5.27 -16.13 20.71
C TYR A 797 -6.39 -15.74 21.69
N THR A 798 -7.59 -16.32 21.59
CA THR A 798 -8.71 -16.01 22.49
C THR A 798 -8.48 -16.62 23.87
N ILE A 799 -8.60 -15.80 24.93
CA ILE A 799 -8.58 -16.28 26.31
C ILE A 799 -9.97 -16.79 26.69
N MET A 800 -10.04 -17.96 27.33
CA MET A 800 -11.30 -18.63 27.64
C MET A 800 -11.52 -18.71 29.14
N ALA A 801 -12.73 -18.34 29.58
CA ALA A 801 -13.19 -18.52 30.94
C ALA A 801 -14.46 -19.38 30.99
N PHE A 802 -14.64 -20.12 32.07
CA PHE A 802 -15.79 -20.99 32.31
C PHE A 802 -16.48 -20.53 33.60
N THR A 803 -17.80 -20.35 33.54
CA THR A 803 -18.60 -19.94 34.70
C THR A 803 -19.78 -20.87 34.92
N GLY A 804 -19.97 -21.28 36.17
CA GLY A 804 -21.10 -22.08 36.58
C GLY A 804 -21.07 -22.39 38.07
N ASN A 805 -22.08 -23.11 38.54
CA ASN A 805 -22.17 -23.50 39.95
C ASN A 805 -21.44 -24.83 40.15
N ASN A 806 -20.45 -24.86 41.04
CA ASN A 806 -19.60 -26.04 41.31
C ASN A 806 -19.01 -26.71 40.05
N VAL A 807 -18.72 -25.93 39.01
CA VAL A 807 -18.06 -26.43 37.80
C VAL A 807 -16.59 -26.70 38.09
N THR A 808 -16.06 -27.80 37.57
CA THR A 808 -14.67 -28.21 37.67
C THR A 808 -14.10 -28.57 36.30
N ALA A 809 -12.77 -28.53 36.16
CA ALA A 809 -12.08 -29.03 34.99
C ALA A 809 -11.75 -30.52 35.19
N ARG A 810 -11.79 -31.31 34.10
CA ARG A 810 -11.52 -32.76 34.15
C ARG A 810 -10.47 -33.20 33.15
N GLY A 811 -9.65 -34.18 33.54
CA GLY A 811 -8.61 -34.79 32.73
C GLY A 811 -7.61 -33.77 32.22
N ASP A 812 -7.40 -33.77 30.90
CA ASP A 812 -6.46 -32.85 30.25
C ASP A 812 -6.81 -31.35 30.47
N MET A 813 -8.08 -31.01 30.72
CA MET A 813 -8.48 -29.64 31.05
C MET A 813 -7.99 -29.19 32.44
N ALA A 814 -7.93 -30.09 33.42
CA ALA A 814 -7.53 -29.78 34.80
C ALA A 814 -6.10 -29.23 34.84
N SER A 815 -5.18 -29.94 34.20
CA SER A 815 -3.79 -29.53 34.01
C SER A 815 -3.59 -28.28 33.13
N ARG A 816 -4.63 -27.78 32.45
CA ARG A 816 -4.59 -26.61 31.54
C ARG A 816 -5.37 -25.41 32.08
N SER A 817 -5.87 -25.46 33.31
CA SER A 817 -6.76 -24.44 33.84
C SER A 817 -6.39 -23.96 35.25
N LEU A 818 -6.80 -22.73 35.56
CA LEU A 818 -6.72 -22.15 36.90
C LEU A 818 -8.14 -21.90 37.42
N SER A 819 -8.41 -22.32 38.64
CA SER A 819 -9.75 -22.27 39.23
C SER A 819 -9.84 -21.24 40.36
N VAL A 820 -10.86 -20.39 40.30
CA VAL A 820 -11.21 -19.42 41.34
C VAL A 820 -12.55 -19.82 41.95
N ARG A 821 -12.54 -20.07 43.25
CA ARG A 821 -13.75 -20.38 44.02
C ARG A 821 -14.21 -19.14 44.78
N LEU A 822 -15.46 -18.73 44.54
CA LEU A 822 -16.11 -17.65 45.29
C LEU A 822 -16.78 -18.24 46.54
N ASN A 823 -16.36 -17.77 47.71
CA ASN A 823 -16.76 -18.26 49.03
C ASN A 823 -17.73 -17.27 49.67
N ILE A 824 -19.03 -17.47 49.45
CA ILE A 824 -20.08 -16.65 50.08
C ILE A 824 -20.88 -17.54 51.01
N ASP A 825 -20.66 -17.38 52.31
CA ASP A 825 -21.35 -18.10 53.39
C ASP A 825 -22.56 -17.29 53.89
N ARG A 826 -23.54 -17.09 53.00
CA ARG A 826 -24.80 -16.39 53.31
C ARG A 826 -25.97 -17.02 52.56
N THR A 827 -27.16 -16.97 53.16
CA THR A 827 -28.42 -17.45 52.59
C THR A 827 -28.93 -16.61 51.41
N ASP A 828 -28.50 -15.35 51.31
CA ASP A 828 -28.79 -14.45 50.18
C ASP A 828 -27.48 -13.81 49.68
N PRO A 829 -26.75 -14.50 48.78
CA PRO A 829 -25.46 -14.03 48.26
C PRO A 829 -25.54 -12.72 47.46
N GLU A 830 -26.68 -12.43 46.82
CA GLU A 830 -26.85 -11.31 45.90
C GLU A 830 -26.97 -9.96 46.63
N ASN A 831 -27.58 -9.96 47.82
CA ASN A 831 -27.81 -8.75 48.63
C ASN A 831 -26.77 -8.55 49.74
N ARG A 832 -25.53 -9.00 49.55
CA ARG A 832 -24.45 -8.70 50.50
C ARG A 832 -24.06 -7.22 50.45
N GLU A 833 -23.47 -6.74 51.55
CA GLU A 833 -22.88 -5.40 51.57
C GLU A 833 -21.64 -5.40 50.67
N PHE A 834 -21.59 -4.44 49.75
CA PHE A 834 -20.46 -4.18 48.86
C PHE A 834 -19.80 -2.87 49.29
N GLU A 835 -18.47 -2.82 49.26
CA GLU A 835 -17.71 -1.58 49.46
C GLU A 835 -18.01 -0.60 48.31
N HIS A 836 -18.10 -1.11 47.08
CA HIS A 836 -18.55 -0.34 45.92
C HIS A 836 -20.00 -0.66 45.59
N ALA A 837 -20.86 0.36 45.54
CA ALA A 837 -22.29 0.19 45.22
C ALA A 837 -22.55 -0.50 43.86
N ASP A 838 -21.69 -0.26 42.87
CA ASP A 838 -21.65 -0.99 41.61
C ASP A 838 -20.18 -1.25 41.22
N PRO A 839 -19.66 -2.47 41.46
CA PRO A 839 -18.26 -2.82 41.17
C PRO A 839 -17.89 -2.70 39.68
N ILE A 840 -18.84 -2.89 38.76
CA ILE A 840 -18.59 -2.80 37.32
C ILE A 840 -18.46 -1.33 36.93
N ALA A 841 -19.39 -0.47 37.38
CA ALA A 841 -19.31 0.96 37.13
C ALA A 841 -18.06 1.59 37.77
N TRP A 842 -17.68 1.15 38.98
CA TRP A 842 -16.44 1.58 39.61
C TRP A 842 -15.20 1.21 38.79
N THR A 843 -15.19 -0.02 38.25
CA THR A 843 -14.12 -0.51 37.36
C THR A 843 -14.00 0.33 36.09
N GLU A 844 -15.13 0.73 35.49
CA GLU A 844 -15.14 1.57 34.30
C GLU A 844 -14.56 2.97 34.59
N GLN A 845 -14.93 3.57 35.73
CA GLN A 845 -14.45 4.89 36.15
C GLN A 845 -12.95 4.90 36.47
N HIS A 846 -12.44 3.84 37.10
CA HIS A 846 -11.02 3.72 37.49
C HIS A 846 -10.19 2.90 36.50
N ARG A 847 -10.71 2.67 35.28
CA ARG A 847 -10.07 1.80 34.27
C ARG A 847 -8.62 2.16 33.98
N VAL A 848 -8.29 3.45 33.92
CA VAL A 848 -6.91 3.91 33.64
C VAL A 848 -5.96 3.55 34.77
N GLU A 849 -6.39 3.69 36.03
CA GLU A 849 -5.60 3.35 37.21
C GLU A 849 -5.39 1.83 37.32
N ILE A 850 -6.45 1.05 37.04
CA ILE A 850 -6.38 -0.42 37.00
C ILE A 850 -5.39 -0.88 35.92
N LEU A 851 -5.48 -0.34 34.71
CA LEU A 851 -4.53 -0.64 33.64
C LEU A 851 -3.10 -0.26 34.05
N SER A 852 -2.90 0.93 34.62
CA SER A 852 -1.57 1.35 35.08
C SER A 852 -1.00 0.38 36.12
N ALA A 853 -1.80 -0.09 37.07
CA ALA A 853 -1.38 -1.08 38.06
C ALA A 853 -1.05 -2.45 37.41
N LEU A 854 -1.89 -2.92 36.49
CA LEU A 854 -1.66 -4.17 35.75
C LEU A 854 -0.34 -4.13 34.95
N TYR A 855 -0.07 -3.04 34.21
CA TYR A 855 1.20 -2.88 33.49
C TYR A 855 2.39 -2.70 34.43
N THR A 856 2.20 -2.06 35.59
CA THR A 856 3.26 -1.95 36.59
C THR A 856 3.70 -3.33 37.08
N ILE A 857 2.74 -4.24 37.33
CA ILE A 857 3.04 -5.63 37.68
C ILE A 857 3.80 -6.33 36.54
N LEU A 858 3.33 -6.23 35.29
CA LEU A 858 4.02 -6.83 34.14
C LEU A 858 5.46 -6.32 33.98
N LEU A 859 5.66 -5.00 34.06
CA LEU A 859 6.96 -4.37 33.81
C LEU A 859 7.95 -4.51 34.97
N ALA A 860 7.46 -4.67 36.20
CA ALA A 860 8.29 -4.97 37.37
C ALA A 860 8.80 -6.43 37.39
N ASN A 861 8.48 -7.23 36.37
CA ASN A 861 8.89 -8.62 36.29
C ASN A 861 10.42 -8.74 36.32
N PRO A 862 11.01 -9.36 37.37
CA PRO A 862 12.46 -9.44 37.52
C PRO A 862 13.13 -10.28 36.43
N ARG A 863 12.35 -11.11 35.71
CA ARG A 863 12.87 -12.00 34.67
C ARG A 863 13.38 -11.27 33.43
N PHE A 864 12.96 -10.02 33.19
CA PHE A 864 13.52 -9.22 32.10
C PHE A 864 15.00 -8.87 32.30
N ALA A 865 15.47 -8.81 33.56
CA ALA A 865 16.86 -8.54 33.90
C ALA A 865 17.75 -9.79 33.89
N GLU A 866 17.18 -10.99 33.83
CA GLU A 866 17.91 -12.26 33.90
C GLU A 866 18.18 -12.83 32.49
N VAL A 867 19.45 -12.86 32.07
CA VAL A 867 19.90 -13.34 30.74
C VAL A 867 19.90 -14.89 30.61
N ASN A 868 18.86 -15.57 31.11
CA ASN A 868 18.69 -17.03 31.27
C ASN A 868 19.30 -17.63 32.55
N LYS A 869 18.50 -18.40 33.31
CA LYS A 869 18.89 -19.70 33.95
C LYS A 869 17.84 -20.38 34.86
N THR A 870 16.66 -19.80 35.10
CA THR A 870 15.67 -20.47 35.97
C THR A 870 14.80 -21.47 35.18
N PRO A 871 14.66 -22.74 35.60
CA PRO A 871 13.77 -23.70 34.98
C PRO A 871 12.33 -23.16 35.01
N ARG A 872 11.65 -23.14 33.87
CA ARG A 872 10.26 -22.71 33.78
C ARG A 872 9.39 -23.69 34.56
N GLU A 873 8.58 -23.17 35.47
CA GLU A 873 7.96 -23.98 36.54
C GLU A 873 6.60 -24.59 36.17
N THR A 874 5.94 -24.06 35.14
CA THR A 874 4.63 -24.53 34.67
C THR A 874 4.70 -25.09 33.25
N ARG A 875 3.65 -25.81 32.82
CA ARG A 875 3.52 -26.27 31.43
C ARG A 875 3.49 -25.11 30.43
N PHE A 876 2.84 -24.00 30.78
CA PHE A 876 2.68 -22.82 29.95
C PHE A 876 3.91 -21.92 30.09
N LYS A 877 5.01 -22.37 29.50
CA LYS A 877 6.36 -21.80 29.65
C LYS A 877 6.44 -20.30 29.38
N ALA A 878 5.89 -19.84 28.25
CA ALA A 878 5.91 -18.44 27.85
C ALA A 878 4.98 -17.59 28.72
N TRP A 879 3.78 -18.12 29.02
CA TRP A 879 2.81 -17.48 29.91
C TRP A 879 3.36 -17.29 31.32
N TRP A 880 4.00 -18.29 31.91
CA TRP A 880 4.57 -18.13 33.25
C TRP A 880 5.71 -17.13 33.24
N HIS A 881 6.56 -17.12 32.20
CA HIS A 881 7.66 -16.17 32.11
C HIS A 881 7.16 -14.71 32.06
N LEU A 882 6.09 -14.44 31.32
CA LEU A 882 5.58 -13.08 31.11
C LEU A 882 4.56 -12.64 32.17
N VAL A 883 3.59 -13.50 32.49
CA VAL A 883 2.45 -13.20 33.38
C VAL A 883 2.63 -13.83 34.75
N GLY A 884 2.89 -15.13 34.81
CA GLY A 884 2.92 -15.88 36.09
C GLY A 884 3.98 -15.34 37.06
N ALA A 885 5.23 -15.22 36.61
CA ALA A 885 6.35 -14.73 37.39
C ALA A 885 6.18 -13.26 37.82
N ALA A 886 5.52 -12.43 37.00
CA ALA A 886 5.22 -11.05 37.32
C ALA A 886 4.26 -10.95 38.52
N VAL A 887 3.18 -11.74 38.49
CA VAL A 887 2.19 -11.80 39.59
C VAL A 887 2.77 -12.46 40.84
N GLU A 888 3.55 -13.54 40.70
CA GLU A 888 4.26 -14.18 41.83
C GLU A 888 5.20 -13.18 42.53
N TYR A 889 5.97 -12.41 41.75
CA TYR A 889 6.86 -11.39 42.29
C TYR A 889 6.08 -10.27 42.98
N ALA A 890 5.02 -9.73 42.35
CA ALA A 890 4.18 -8.70 42.96
C ALA A 890 3.51 -9.17 44.25
N ALA A 891 3.03 -10.43 44.29
CA ALA A 891 2.45 -11.03 45.48
C ALA A 891 3.47 -11.18 46.61
N GLN A 892 4.70 -11.59 46.30
CA GLN A 892 5.80 -11.66 47.27
C GLN A 892 6.13 -10.28 47.84
N GLN A 893 6.31 -9.26 46.98
CA GLN A 893 6.62 -7.90 47.41
C GLN A 893 5.50 -7.29 48.26
N HIS A 894 4.23 -7.60 47.94
CA HIS A 894 3.08 -7.18 48.74
C HIS A 894 3.08 -7.82 50.13
N ALA A 895 3.33 -9.14 50.22
CA ALA A 895 3.42 -9.85 51.49
C ALA A 895 4.58 -9.34 52.38
N GLU A 896 5.77 -9.12 51.79
CA GLU A 896 6.92 -8.55 52.50
C GLU A 896 6.60 -7.14 53.05
N ARG A 897 5.88 -6.33 52.27
CA ARG A 897 5.47 -4.99 52.69
C ARG A 897 4.45 -5.01 53.83
N GLU A 898 3.43 -5.86 53.77
CA GLU A 898 2.46 -6.00 54.86
C GLU A 898 3.17 -6.43 56.15
N GLN A 899 4.08 -7.40 56.07
CA GLN A 899 4.89 -7.86 57.21
C GLN A 899 5.77 -6.74 57.79
N ASN A 900 6.42 -5.95 56.94
CA ASN A 900 7.23 -4.80 57.38
C ASN A 900 6.39 -3.65 57.96
N SER A 901 5.12 -3.55 57.56
CA SER A 901 4.16 -2.55 58.06
C SER A 901 3.43 -3.00 59.35
N ALA A 902 3.45 -4.30 59.67
CA ALA A 902 2.76 -4.94 60.79
C ALA A 902 3.33 -4.64 62.20
N ASN A 903 4.15 -3.59 62.35
CA ASN A 903 4.52 -3.02 63.65
C ASN A 903 3.38 -2.18 64.29
N ARG A 904 2.11 -2.42 63.91
CA ARG A 904 0.88 -1.83 64.47
C ARG A 904 0.04 -2.91 65.17
N PRO A 905 -0.72 -2.57 66.24
CA PRO A 905 -1.31 -3.55 67.14
C PRO A 905 -2.36 -4.44 66.46
N LEU A 906 -2.36 -5.72 66.87
CA LEU A 906 -3.17 -6.83 66.36
C LEU A 906 -4.66 -6.48 66.16
N SER A 907 -5.06 -6.25 64.91
CA SER A 907 -6.40 -6.55 64.43
C SER A 907 -6.43 -7.99 63.88
N ALA A 908 -7.54 -8.70 64.07
CA ALA A 908 -7.72 -10.09 63.65
C ALA A 908 -7.32 -10.30 62.16
N PRO A 909 -6.72 -11.45 61.80
CA PRO A 909 -6.31 -11.72 60.43
C PRO A 909 -7.50 -11.60 59.48
N SER A 910 -7.41 -10.69 58.51
CA SER A 910 -8.36 -10.59 57.40
C SER A 910 -8.27 -11.88 56.56
N PRO A 911 -9.38 -12.45 56.07
CA PRO A 911 -9.37 -13.64 55.21
C PRO A 911 -8.62 -13.47 53.88
N CYS A 912 -8.15 -12.25 53.56
CA CYS A 912 -7.40 -11.91 52.35
C CYS A 912 -6.01 -11.30 52.67
N SER A 913 -5.33 -11.78 53.72
CA SER A 913 -3.95 -11.34 54.03
C SER A 913 -2.98 -11.67 52.89
N ALA A 914 -2.03 -10.79 52.60
CA ALA A 914 -1.08 -11.02 51.52
C ALA A 914 -0.16 -12.20 51.82
N THR A 915 -0.12 -13.18 50.90
CA THR A 915 0.75 -14.35 50.99
C THR A 915 1.50 -14.56 49.68
N PRO A 916 2.77 -15.02 49.70
CA PRO A 916 3.44 -15.49 48.49
C PRO A 916 2.63 -16.63 47.85
N ILE A 917 2.60 -16.66 46.52
CA ILE A 917 1.93 -17.69 45.74
C ILE A 917 2.88 -18.29 44.70
N ARG A 918 2.53 -19.48 44.19
CA ARG A 918 3.20 -20.09 43.03
C ARG A 918 2.17 -20.71 42.11
N PHE A 919 2.16 -20.33 40.84
CA PHE A 919 1.20 -20.88 39.87
C PHE A 919 1.42 -22.35 39.61
N ARG A 920 2.65 -22.84 39.73
CA ARG A 920 2.93 -24.28 39.65
C ARG A 920 2.07 -25.07 40.64
N ASP A 921 2.02 -24.62 41.89
CA ASP A 921 1.27 -25.30 42.95
C ASP A 921 -0.23 -25.18 42.68
N LEU A 922 -0.71 -24.02 42.22
CA LEU A 922 -2.12 -23.81 41.85
C LEU A 922 -2.59 -24.68 40.67
N PHE A 923 -1.73 -24.96 39.69
CA PHE A 923 -2.06 -25.92 38.62
C PHE A 923 -2.11 -27.37 39.16
N LEU A 924 -1.17 -27.73 40.04
CA LEU A 924 -1.13 -29.05 40.67
C LEU A 924 -2.34 -29.29 41.59
N ASP A 925 -2.78 -28.26 42.31
CA ASP A 925 -3.98 -28.31 43.14
C ASP A 925 -5.23 -28.61 42.28
N GLY A 926 -5.33 -28.01 41.09
CA GLY A 926 -6.41 -28.29 40.15
C GLY A 926 -6.39 -29.72 39.59
N GLU A 927 -5.20 -30.28 39.33
CA GLU A 927 -5.05 -31.69 38.93
C GLU A 927 -5.44 -32.65 40.06
N ALA A 928 -4.98 -32.36 41.29
CA ALA A 928 -5.32 -33.14 42.47
C ALA A 928 -6.82 -33.13 42.76
N ASP A 929 -7.49 -31.99 42.57
CA ASP A 929 -8.95 -31.88 42.70
C ASP A 929 -9.70 -32.76 41.68
N ASP A 930 -9.21 -32.90 40.45
CA ASP A 930 -9.77 -33.81 39.44
C ASP A 930 -9.53 -35.29 39.77
N GLU A 931 -8.35 -35.64 40.30
CA GLU A 931 -8.06 -37.00 40.78
C GLU A 931 -8.99 -37.40 41.93
N VAL A 932 -9.21 -36.48 42.88
CA VAL A 932 -10.15 -36.66 44.00
C VAL A 932 -11.58 -36.85 43.50
N GLN A 933 -12.02 -36.06 42.50
CA GLN A 933 -13.34 -36.20 41.87
C GLN A 933 -13.50 -37.52 41.12
N SER A 934 -12.50 -37.91 40.33
CA SER A 934 -12.49 -39.20 39.61
C SER A 934 -12.55 -40.38 40.58
N ALA A 935 -11.82 -40.32 41.69
CA ALA A 935 -11.91 -41.32 42.75
C ALA A 935 -13.28 -41.33 43.43
N LEU A 936 -13.89 -40.17 43.64
CA LEU A 936 -15.24 -40.09 44.21
C LEU A 936 -16.30 -40.71 43.28
N ILE A 937 -16.16 -40.54 41.96
CA ILE A 937 -17.01 -41.23 40.96
C ILE A 937 -16.88 -42.74 41.13
N VAL A 938 -15.66 -43.28 41.15
CA VAL A 938 -15.41 -44.72 41.34
C VAL A 938 -16.06 -45.21 42.64
N VAL A 939 -15.86 -44.50 43.75
CA VAL A 939 -16.48 -44.86 45.05
C VAL A 939 -18.00 -44.91 44.95
N LEU A 940 -18.65 -43.90 44.36
CA LEU A 940 -20.11 -43.83 44.30
C LEU A 940 -20.72 -44.80 43.28
N GLU A 941 -20.06 -45.06 42.17
CA GLU A 941 -20.46 -46.07 41.20
C GLU A 941 -20.32 -47.49 41.75
N THR A 942 -19.21 -47.81 42.43
CA THR A 942 -19.03 -49.11 43.09
C THR A 942 -20.09 -49.32 44.18
N LEU A 943 -20.35 -48.31 45.02
CA LEU A 943 -21.41 -48.40 46.03
C LEU A 943 -22.80 -48.56 45.40
N ARG A 944 -23.11 -47.83 44.34
CA ARG A 944 -24.39 -47.95 43.61
C ARG A 944 -24.54 -49.32 42.94
N THR A 945 -23.48 -49.84 42.32
CA THR A 945 -23.52 -51.12 41.61
C THR A 945 -23.67 -52.28 42.58
N ARG A 946 -22.99 -52.22 43.72
CA ARG A 946 -22.95 -53.31 44.70
C ARG A 946 -24.15 -53.33 45.66
N PHE A 947 -24.64 -52.16 46.07
CA PHE A 947 -25.73 -52.04 47.04
C PHE A 947 -27.05 -51.50 46.45
N GLY A 948 -27.06 -51.12 45.16
CA GLY A 948 -28.26 -50.62 44.48
C GLY A 948 -28.81 -49.33 45.09
N THR A 949 -30.13 -49.25 45.21
CA THR A 949 -30.85 -48.15 45.89
C THR A 949 -31.07 -48.41 47.38
N TRP A 950 -30.53 -49.50 47.92
CA TRP A 950 -30.76 -49.90 49.30
C TRP A 950 -29.83 -49.14 50.26
N THR A 951 -30.29 -48.97 51.49
CA THR A 951 -29.48 -48.39 52.56
C THR A 951 -28.49 -49.43 53.10
N PHE A 952 -27.22 -49.07 53.22
CA PHE A 952 -26.15 -49.92 53.73
C PHE A 952 -25.46 -49.30 54.95
N GLN A 953 -24.86 -50.13 55.81
CA GLN A 953 -24.09 -49.70 56.97
C GLN A 953 -22.59 -49.70 56.69
N ALA A 954 -21.83 -48.97 57.51
CA ALA A 954 -20.37 -48.95 57.38
C ALA A 954 -19.71 -50.32 57.66
N SER A 955 -20.40 -51.23 58.37
CA SER A 955 -19.98 -52.63 58.55
C SER A 955 -20.02 -53.42 57.25
N ASP A 956 -21.04 -53.20 56.42
CA ASP A 956 -21.24 -53.92 55.15
C ASP A 956 -20.16 -53.52 54.14
N ILE A 957 -19.80 -52.23 54.14
CA ILE A 957 -18.69 -51.71 53.34
C ILE A 957 -17.35 -52.17 53.90
N ALA A 958 -17.17 -52.24 55.23
CA ALA A 958 -15.93 -52.73 55.80
C ALA A 958 -15.67 -54.21 55.49
N GLN A 959 -16.73 -55.03 55.37
CA GLN A 959 -16.62 -56.41 54.93
C GLN A 959 -16.15 -56.48 53.46
N PHE A 960 -16.80 -55.74 52.55
CA PHE A 960 -16.40 -55.67 51.15
C PHE A 960 -14.98 -55.10 50.97
N ALA A 961 -14.70 -53.96 51.60
CA ALA A 961 -13.39 -53.33 51.53
C ALA A 961 -12.29 -54.21 52.14
N GLY A 962 -12.62 -55.24 52.94
CA GLY A 962 -11.69 -56.22 53.49
C GLY A 962 -11.28 -57.33 52.51
N ASP A 963 -12.00 -57.48 51.40
CA ASP A 963 -11.75 -58.52 50.41
C ASP A 963 -10.46 -58.25 49.61
N MET A 964 -9.91 -59.30 49.00
CA MET A 964 -8.69 -59.26 48.18
C MET A 964 -8.98 -59.31 46.68
N ASP A 965 -10.24 -59.10 46.28
CA ASP A 965 -10.59 -59.01 44.87
C ASP A 965 -10.16 -57.65 44.27
N PRO A 966 -9.94 -57.57 42.95
CA PRO A 966 -9.51 -56.33 42.29
C PRO A 966 -10.46 -55.14 42.52
N GLU A 967 -11.77 -55.40 42.57
CA GLU A 967 -12.81 -54.37 42.76
C GLU A 967 -12.73 -53.72 44.16
N ALA A 968 -12.49 -54.51 45.22
CA ALA A 968 -12.29 -54.04 46.58
C ALA A 968 -10.95 -53.31 46.76
N ILE A 969 -9.90 -53.74 46.06
CA ILE A 969 -8.60 -53.04 46.02
C ILE A 969 -8.77 -51.64 45.40
N ASP A 970 -9.42 -51.56 44.23
CA ASP A 970 -9.67 -50.31 43.52
C ASP A 970 -10.59 -49.39 44.32
N PHE A 971 -11.63 -49.94 44.95
CA PHE A 971 -12.52 -49.20 45.84
C PHE A 971 -11.79 -48.61 47.06
N ARG A 972 -10.88 -49.36 47.69
CA ARG A 972 -10.07 -48.85 48.81
C ARG A 972 -9.20 -47.68 48.36
N ALA A 973 -8.45 -47.85 47.27
CA ALA A 973 -7.59 -46.80 46.74
C ALA A 973 -8.39 -45.54 46.38
N ALA A 974 -9.55 -45.71 45.73
CA ALA A 974 -10.46 -44.61 45.41
C ALA A 974 -11.05 -43.94 46.67
N LEU A 975 -11.40 -44.72 47.71
CA LEU A 975 -11.93 -44.17 48.96
C LEU A 975 -10.86 -43.41 49.76
N GLU A 976 -9.61 -43.87 49.78
CA GLU A 976 -8.48 -43.15 50.36
C GLU A 976 -8.28 -41.80 49.66
N LEU A 977 -8.26 -41.80 48.32
CA LEU A 977 -8.04 -40.60 47.51
C LEU A 977 -9.20 -39.61 47.64
N ALA A 978 -10.45 -40.06 47.48
CA ALA A 978 -11.65 -39.22 47.58
C ALA A 978 -11.84 -38.57 48.97
N SER A 979 -11.45 -39.28 50.03
CA SER A 979 -11.55 -38.80 51.41
C SER A 979 -10.31 -38.03 51.90
N GLY A 980 -9.23 -38.01 51.11
CA GLY A 980 -7.96 -37.36 51.42
C GLY A 980 -7.22 -37.97 52.62
N LYS A 981 -7.53 -39.21 53.02
CA LYS A 981 -6.95 -39.87 54.20
C LYS A 981 -6.78 -41.37 53.98
N VAL A 982 -5.58 -41.88 54.27
CA VAL A 982 -5.24 -43.31 54.21
C VAL A 982 -6.14 -44.19 55.09
N LEU A 983 -6.34 -45.44 54.70
CA LEU A 983 -7.11 -46.49 55.36
C LEU A 983 -6.15 -47.53 55.97
N PRO A 984 -5.48 -47.22 57.11
CA PRO A 984 -4.45 -48.09 57.68
C PRO A 984 -5.00 -49.40 58.24
N ILE A 985 -6.27 -49.41 58.69
CA ILE A 985 -6.97 -50.60 59.19
C ILE A 985 -8.43 -50.51 58.72
N ILE A 986 -8.91 -51.58 58.10
CA ILE A 986 -10.27 -51.70 57.59
C ILE A 986 -11.19 -52.14 58.73
N THR A 987 -11.89 -51.16 59.32
CA THR A 987 -12.94 -51.38 60.32
C THR A 987 -14.17 -50.58 59.96
N SER A 988 -15.34 -50.98 60.46
CA SER A 988 -16.60 -50.22 60.31
C SER A 988 -16.48 -48.76 60.76
N THR A 989 -15.65 -48.49 61.78
CA THR A 989 -15.41 -47.13 62.29
C THR A 989 -14.57 -46.30 61.33
N THR A 990 -13.46 -46.86 60.82
CA THR A 990 -12.59 -46.15 59.86
C THR A 990 -13.34 -45.86 58.56
N ILE A 991 -14.10 -46.83 58.04
CA ILE A 991 -14.93 -46.67 56.84
C ILE A 991 -16.01 -45.61 57.05
N ALA A 992 -16.70 -45.61 58.20
CA ALA A 992 -17.69 -44.58 58.52
C ALA A 992 -17.09 -43.17 58.52
N TRP A 993 -15.86 -42.98 59.02
CA TRP A 993 -15.18 -41.67 58.97
C TRP A 993 -14.83 -41.25 57.55
N ARG A 994 -14.41 -42.19 56.69
CA ARG A 994 -14.08 -41.90 55.28
C ARG A 994 -15.33 -41.55 54.48
N LEU A 995 -16.42 -42.31 54.64
CA LEU A 995 -17.71 -42.03 54.01
C LEU A 995 -18.30 -40.69 54.47
N LYS A 996 -18.15 -40.33 55.75
CA LYS A 996 -18.56 -39.01 56.26
C LYS A 996 -17.79 -37.85 55.63
N ALA A 997 -16.52 -38.06 55.25
CA ALA A 997 -15.70 -37.03 54.62
C ALA A 997 -16.16 -36.68 53.19
N ILE A 998 -16.79 -37.64 52.49
CA ILE A 998 -17.29 -37.50 51.12
C ILE A 998 -18.81 -37.35 51.03
N LYS A 999 -19.49 -37.28 52.18
CA LYS A 999 -20.94 -37.11 52.31
C LYS A 999 -21.43 -35.84 51.62
N ASP A 1000 -22.58 -35.91 50.97
CA ASP A 1000 -23.24 -34.80 50.27
C ASP A 1000 -22.40 -34.13 49.15
N ARG A 1001 -21.32 -34.79 48.69
CA ARG A 1001 -20.56 -34.36 47.51
C ARG A 1001 -21.19 -34.98 46.25
N PRO A 1002 -21.83 -34.20 45.37
CA PRO A 1002 -22.39 -34.71 44.13
C PRO A 1002 -21.28 -34.98 43.10
N VAL A 1003 -21.46 -36.02 42.28
CA VAL A 1003 -20.61 -36.32 41.12
C VAL A 1003 -21.45 -36.69 39.92
N ASP A 1004 -21.04 -36.24 38.74
CA ASP A 1004 -21.73 -36.57 37.49
C ASP A 1004 -21.18 -37.87 36.90
N VAL A 1005 -22.09 -38.82 36.72
CA VAL A 1005 -21.89 -40.07 35.98
C VAL A 1005 -22.69 -39.96 34.68
N VAL A 1006 -22.33 -40.74 33.66
CA VAL A 1006 -23.05 -40.77 32.37
C VAL A 1006 -24.56 -40.87 32.63
N GLU A 1007 -25.29 -39.82 32.23
CA GLU A 1007 -26.75 -39.62 32.36
C GLU A 1007 -27.33 -39.31 33.76
N GLN A 1008 -26.57 -39.33 34.86
CA GLN A 1008 -27.12 -39.10 36.23
C GLN A 1008 -26.09 -38.51 37.21
N THR A 1009 -26.51 -37.58 38.07
CA THR A 1009 -25.68 -37.08 39.19
C THR A 1009 -25.89 -37.95 40.44
N LEU A 1010 -24.82 -38.56 40.96
CA LEU A 1010 -24.81 -39.38 42.17
C LEU A 1010 -24.39 -38.56 43.39
N VAL A 1011 -24.99 -38.84 44.55
CA VAL A 1011 -24.55 -38.26 45.83
C VAL A 1011 -24.70 -39.25 46.97
N LEU A 1012 -23.71 -39.31 47.86
CA LEU A 1012 -23.77 -40.11 49.09
C LEU A 1012 -24.56 -39.38 50.18
N ARG A 1013 -25.65 -40.00 50.63
CA ARG A 1013 -26.47 -39.52 51.75
C ARG A 1013 -26.23 -40.36 52.99
N PHE A 1014 -26.43 -39.73 54.16
CA PHE A 1014 -26.32 -40.39 55.46
C PHE A 1014 -27.54 -40.04 56.32
N ALA A 1015 -28.20 -41.06 56.86
CA ALA A 1015 -29.29 -40.94 57.81
C ALA A 1015 -28.83 -41.46 59.18
N ALA A 1016 -28.94 -40.63 60.22
CA ALA A 1016 -28.52 -41.02 61.57
C ALA A 1016 -29.56 -41.93 62.24
N ASP A 1017 -29.12 -43.05 62.80
CA ASP A 1017 -29.92 -43.94 63.66
C ASP A 1017 -29.32 -43.94 65.08
N LYS A 1018 -30.18 -43.76 66.09
CA LYS A 1018 -29.81 -43.71 67.51
C LYS A 1018 -29.39 -45.06 68.11
N ARG A 1019 -29.59 -46.20 67.42
CA ARG A 1019 -29.22 -47.54 67.93
C ARG A 1019 -28.15 -48.30 67.12
N GLN A 1020 -27.93 -47.99 65.82
CA GLN A 1020 -27.09 -48.81 64.93
C GLN A 1020 -26.02 -48.06 64.11
N GLY A 1021 -25.68 -46.82 64.44
CA GLY A 1021 -24.54 -46.12 63.80
C GLY A 1021 -24.84 -45.41 62.47
N GLY A 1022 -26.10 -45.44 62.01
CA GLY A 1022 -26.62 -44.73 60.84
C GLY A 1022 -26.44 -45.49 59.52
N TYR A 1023 -27.24 -45.10 58.52
CA TYR A 1023 -27.31 -45.73 57.21
C TYR A 1023 -26.84 -44.78 56.11
N TYR A 1024 -26.19 -45.33 55.09
CA TYR A 1024 -25.76 -44.61 53.89
C TYR A 1024 -26.60 -45.07 52.69
N SER A 1025 -26.81 -44.18 51.73
CA SER A 1025 -27.40 -44.52 50.43
C SER A 1025 -26.80 -43.65 49.33
N VAL A 1026 -26.67 -44.19 48.12
CA VAL A 1026 -26.32 -43.41 46.93
C VAL A 1026 -27.61 -43.01 46.24
N SER A 1027 -27.90 -41.72 46.18
CA SER A 1027 -29.11 -41.18 45.54
C SER A 1027 -28.76 -40.43 44.26
N THR A 1028 -29.66 -40.47 43.28
CA THR A 1028 -29.61 -39.63 42.09
C THR A 1028 -30.25 -38.27 42.36
N LEU A 1029 -29.63 -37.17 41.89
CA LEU A 1029 -30.22 -35.84 41.90
C LEU A 1029 -30.96 -35.61 40.57
N GLU A 1030 -32.28 -35.85 40.53
CA GLU A 1030 -33.12 -35.39 39.42
C GLU A 1030 -33.66 -33.99 39.70
N GLY A 1031 -33.75 -33.17 38.64
CA GLY A 1031 -34.13 -31.76 38.71
C GLY A 1031 -35.34 -31.47 39.61
N GLY A 1032 -35.10 -30.69 40.67
CA GLY A 1032 -36.09 -29.80 41.28
C GLY A 1032 -37.35 -30.42 41.91
N LYS A 1033 -37.22 -31.37 42.85
CA LYS A 1033 -38.01 -31.46 44.12
C LYS A 1033 -37.69 -32.77 44.88
N PRO A 1034 -37.60 -32.74 46.23
CA PRO A 1034 -37.37 -33.95 47.01
C PRO A 1034 -38.62 -34.85 47.02
N ARG A 1035 -38.49 -36.11 46.59
CA ARG A 1035 -39.47 -37.15 46.96
C ARG A 1035 -39.28 -37.48 48.44
N GLY A 1036 -40.33 -37.26 49.22
CA GLY A 1036 -40.39 -37.61 50.63
C GLY A 1036 -40.10 -39.10 50.86
N ILE A 1037 -39.41 -39.35 51.95
CA ILE A 1037 -39.21 -40.67 52.56
C ILE A 1037 -40.58 -41.35 52.67
N LEU A 1038 -40.74 -42.48 51.99
CA LEU A 1038 -41.89 -43.37 52.20
C LEU A 1038 -41.86 -43.82 53.66
N GLY A 1039 -42.91 -43.45 54.38
CA GLY A 1039 -43.15 -43.91 55.75
C GLY A 1039 -43.26 -45.42 55.79
N VAL A 1040 -42.58 -46.00 56.78
CA VAL A 1040 -42.84 -47.34 57.29
C VAL A 1040 -44.27 -47.36 57.83
N GLN A 1041 -45.12 -48.24 57.31
CA GLN A 1041 -46.29 -48.76 58.03
C GLN A 1041 -46.01 -50.22 58.36
N ASP A 1042 -46.12 -50.51 59.66
CA ASP A 1042 -46.24 -51.79 60.39
C ASP A 1042 -45.74 -53.11 59.77
#